data_AF-A0A944Z803-F1
#
_entry.id   AF-A0A944Z803-F1
#
_cell.length_a   1.000
_cell.length_b   1.000
_cell.length_c   1.000
_cell.angle_alpha   90.00
_cell.angle_beta   90.00
_cell.angle_gamma   90.00
#
_symmetry.space_group_name_H-M   'P 1'
#
loop_
_entity.id
_entity.type
_entity.pdbx_description
1 polymer ?
#
loop_
_entity_poly.entity_id
_entity_poly.type
_entity_poly.pdbx_seq_one_letter_code
_entity_poly.pdbx_strand_id
1 'polypeptide(L)'
;MNSKKLNFKIVFTIFLALFLVALTVNTGMAEEGAEETVAVEASGDAGEVAEAEEEVASVPYEEAEYRNFFGIDGRLIVWIISQLHLLFAAFVLAVPLFVVIIEAIGAKSNQIKFDNLARELTKLLSTAFATTAALGGLLAFALYGLYPGFMRYMTDVFHPYMFVYALCFFGEVFFLYAYYYSWDLLRTGTGKWVHVFLGVMLNVFGTTLMMLANSWATFMMAPAGIDMKTGAILDRGAAFHNFLWMPVNIHRIIANVAFGGFVVGAYAAVKFMGSKTEEDKAHYDWMGYIGNFIGLAAFIPLPFAGYYLGREIYSASPVMGNIMMGGAFSWTFIIQAILIGMMFVGGNYYLWNGMARIKGAERYTPYIKYINIVIFFCFAVWLTPHNLPLSGEERALIGEQYHPFSKFFGVMAAKNAVVNLLILSTFFSFLLYRRANKGQTMPFKSHGNGAKITMVFTVGITIAYLAWYAMGLKGQDLSEVVKPYMSPLLTCITIQIIALICALFLTLANKGKLAQTLLFVVAASISVVYFWYYGFVLMEKANMVLRFLSVTQVSIVISTLIVNTVIDVFLFKNAKEVGGIQWGKIPNRAQYALLLLCVAIVTLMGLMGFIRSGLRMNWHIYGYMQDKSAGAFTPSIAYMGWVVSLIVFLFLALVAVVFWLGSLYGRKEKHV
;
A
#
# COMPACT_ATOMS: atom_id res chain seq x y z
N MET A 1 28.54 -29.35 -23.22
CA MET A 1 27.66 -28.15 -23.27
C MET A 1 26.25 -28.65 -23.60
N ASN A 2 25.28 -28.52 -22.68
CA ASN A 2 24.12 -29.42 -22.61
C ASN A 2 22.87 -28.89 -23.36
N SER A 3 22.34 -29.71 -24.27
CA SER A 3 21.27 -29.43 -25.26
C SER A 3 19.96 -28.83 -24.67
N LYS A 4 19.66 -29.08 -23.39
CA LYS A 4 18.45 -28.55 -22.72
C LYS A 4 18.42 -27.02 -22.54
N LYS A 5 19.57 -26.33 -22.47
CA LYS A 5 19.62 -24.85 -22.37
C LYS A 5 19.34 -24.14 -23.70
N LEU A 6 19.54 -24.82 -24.82
CA LEU A 6 19.29 -24.28 -26.16
C LEU A 6 17.78 -24.28 -26.47
N ASN A 7 17.08 -25.34 -26.08
CA ASN A 7 15.62 -25.44 -26.28
C ASN A 7 14.83 -24.40 -25.49
N PHE A 8 15.25 -24.02 -24.27
CA PHE A 8 14.53 -23.00 -23.50
C PHE A 8 14.70 -21.59 -24.08
N LYS A 9 15.87 -21.27 -24.63
CA LYS A 9 16.08 -20.00 -25.35
C LYS A 9 15.29 -19.96 -26.65
N ILE A 10 15.28 -21.04 -27.43
CA ILE A 10 14.54 -21.11 -28.69
C ILE A 10 13.02 -21.01 -28.44
N VAL A 11 12.48 -21.72 -27.44
CA VAL A 11 11.06 -21.63 -27.07
C VAL A 11 10.71 -20.21 -26.57
N PHE A 12 11.59 -19.59 -25.76
CA PHE A 12 11.39 -18.22 -25.29
C PHE A 12 11.48 -17.18 -26.41
N THR A 13 12.38 -17.36 -27.38
CA THR A 13 12.51 -16.48 -28.55
C THR A 13 11.36 -16.66 -29.54
N ILE A 14 10.87 -17.89 -29.74
CA ILE A 14 9.67 -18.16 -30.58
C ILE A 14 8.42 -17.60 -29.90
N PHE A 15 8.28 -17.74 -28.59
CA PHE A 15 7.21 -17.11 -27.82
C PHE A 15 7.27 -15.58 -27.91
N LEU A 16 8.46 -14.99 -27.74
CA LEU A 16 8.67 -13.54 -27.85
C LEU A 16 8.38 -13.02 -29.27
N ALA A 17 8.75 -13.77 -30.30
CA ALA A 17 8.47 -13.42 -31.69
C ALA A 17 6.97 -13.54 -32.02
N LEU A 18 6.30 -14.61 -31.60
CA LEU A 18 4.84 -14.77 -31.76
C LEU A 18 4.06 -13.70 -30.99
N PHE A 19 4.56 -13.30 -29.81
CA PHE A 19 3.99 -12.25 -28.99
C PHE A 19 4.19 -10.85 -29.62
N LEU A 20 5.36 -10.58 -30.20
CA LEU A 20 5.64 -9.34 -30.93
C LEU A 20 4.85 -9.24 -32.23
N VAL A 21 4.65 -10.35 -32.95
CA VAL A 21 3.80 -10.41 -34.15
C VAL A 21 2.33 -10.21 -33.79
N ALA A 22 1.85 -10.78 -32.67
CA ALA A 22 0.49 -10.55 -32.18
C ALA A 22 0.24 -9.08 -31.78
N LEU A 23 1.28 -8.36 -31.30
CA LEU A 23 1.20 -6.93 -31.02
C LEU A 23 1.11 -6.06 -32.28
N THR A 24 1.73 -6.48 -33.39
CA THR A 24 1.67 -5.73 -34.67
C THR A 24 0.39 -5.97 -35.47
N VAL A 25 -0.30 -7.10 -35.28
CA VAL A 25 -1.49 -7.44 -36.07
C VAL A 25 -2.77 -6.81 -35.49
N ASN A 26 -2.78 -6.39 -34.22
CA ASN A 26 -3.99 -5.92 -33.55
C ASN A 26 -4.17 -4.38 -33.53
N THR A 27 -3.27 -3.62 -34.15
CA THR A 27 -3.41 -2.16 -34.30
C THR A 27 -4.40 -1.76 -35.40
N GLY A 28 -4.85 -2.70 -36.23
CA GLY A 28 -5.77 -2.44 -37.36
C GLY A 28 -7.26 -2.69 -37.10
N MET A 29 -7.66 -3.14 -35.90
CA MET A 29 -9.07 -3.49 -35.60
C MET A 29 -9.72 -2.59 -34.54
N ALA A 30 -9.12 -1.45 -34.21
CA ALA A 30 -9.59 -0.55 -33.16
C ALA A 30 -10.44 0.64 -33.65
N GLU A 31 -10.79 0.70 -34.94
CA GLU A 31 -11.51 1.85 -35.53
C GLU A 31 -13.03 1.67 -35.72
N GLU A 32 -13.61 0.48 -35.51
CA GLU A 32 -15.05 0.28 -35.72
C GLU A 32 -15.80 0.13 -34.39
N GLY A 33 -16.42 1.24 -33.91
CA GLY A 33 -17.45 1.16 -32.86
C GLY A 33 -17.52 2.32 -31.87
N ALA A 34 -17.30 3.57 -32.28
CA ALA A 34 -17.61 4.74 -31.45
C ALA A 34 -18.98 5.32 -31.86
N GLU A 35 -20.04 4.98 -31.14
CA GLU A 35 -21.33 5.67 -31.23
C GLU A 35 -21.23 7.06 -30.57
N GLU A 36 -21.63 8.09 -31.31
CA GLU A 36 -21.78 9.48 -30.87
C GLU A 36 -22.92 9.62 -29.86
N THR A 37 -22.61 10.04 -28.64
CA THR A 37 -23.62 10.55 -27.70
C THR A 37 -23.66 12.07 -27.79
N VAL A 38 -24.67 12.60 -28.47
CA VAL A 38 -25.01 14.03 -28.52
C VAL A 38 -25.60 14.46 -27.17
N ALA A 39 -24.97 15.44 -26.51
CA ALA A 39 -25.53 16.10 -25.34
C ALA A 39 -26.42 17.27 -25.78
N VAL A 40 -27.65 17.29 -25.28
CA VAL A 40 -28.67 18.32 -25.53
C VAL A 40 -28.37 19.56 -24.67
N GLU A 41 -28.24 20.72 -25.31
CA GLU A 41 -28.18 22.03 -24.66
C GLU A 41 -29.56 22.44 -24.12
N ALA A 42 -29.58 22.98 -22.90
CA ALA A 42 -30.74 23.68 -22.35
C ALA A 42 -30.42 25.17 -22.25
N SER A 43 -31.07 25.97 -23.09
CA SER A 43 -31.05 27.43 -23.08
C SER A 43 -31.85 27.98 -21.90
N GLY A 44 -31.26 28.88 -21.13
CA GLY A 44 -31.95 29.71 -20.12
C GLY A 44 -31.37 31.11 -20.14
N ASP A 45 -32.12 32.04 -20.73
CA ASP A 45 -31.87 33.48 -20.81
C ASP A 45 -32.16 34.16 -19.45
N ALA A 46 -31.26 35.01 -18.98
CA ALA A 46 -31.53 36.04 -17.98
C ALA A 46 -30.35 37.04 -17.83
N GLY A 47 -30.46 38.17 -18.53
CA GLY A 47 -30.28 39.53 -17.98
C GLY A 47 -28.93 39.94 -17.38
N GLU A 48 -28.20 40.78 -18.14
CA GLU A 48 -27.06 41.58 -17.69
C GLU A 48 -27.44 42.62 -16.61
N VAL A 49 -26.59 42.77 -15.59
CA VAL A 49 -26.26 44.07 -14.99
C VAL A 49 -24.75 44.06 -14.70
N ALA A 50 -24.05 45.02 -15.31
CA ALA A 50 -22.62 45.23 -15.20
C ALA A 50 -22.27 46.10 -13.99
N GLU A 51 -21.28 45.68 -13.19
CA GLU A 51 -20.44 46.58 -12.39
C GLU A 51 -18.97 46.24 -12.68
N ALA A 52 -18.22 47.29 -13.00
CA ALA A 52 -16.83 47.22 -13.45
C ALA A 52 -15.89 47.09 -12.25
N GLU A 53 -15.21 45.95 -12.15
CA GLU A 53 -13.96 45.80 -11.39
C GLU A 53 -12.81 45.66 -12.38
N GLU A 54 -11.71 46.39 -12.14
CA GLU A 54 -10.52 46.37 -12.98
C GLU A 54 -9.96 44.94 -13.11
N GLU A 55 -10.20 44.31 -14.26
CA GLU A 55 -9.55 43.06 -14.65
C GLU A 55 -8.05 43.31 -14.81
N VAL A 56 -7.27 42.78 -13.87
CA VAL A 56 -5.86 42.47 -14.14
C VAL A 56 -5.86 41.45 -15.27
N ALA A 57 -5.52 41.90 -16.48
CA ALA A 57 -5.51 41.08 -17.69
C ALA A 57 -4.71 39.79 -17.46
N SER A 58 -5.42 38.70 -17.20
CA SER A 58 -4.83 37.37 -17.11
C SER A 58 -4.45 36.92 -18.51
N VAL A 59 -3.21 36.50 -18.69
CA VAL A 59 -2.74 35.89 -19.95
C VAL A 59 -3.60 34.64 -20.19
N PRO A 60 -4.32 34.53 -21.31
CA PRO A 60 -5.11 33.35 -21.63
C PRO A 60 -4.22 32.10 -21.63
N TYR A 61 -4.75 30.97 -21.17
CA TYR A 61 -4.12 29.67 -21.36
C TYR A 61 -3.89 29.44 -22.86
N GLU A 62 -2.62 29.50 -23.31
CA GLU A 62 -2.23 29.14 -24.67
C GLU A 62 -2.51 27.65 -24.92
N GLU A 63 -3.03 27.34 -26.10
CA GLU A 63 -3.39 25.98 -26.49
C GLU A 63 -2.17 25.06 -26.41
N ALA A 64 -2.27 23.98 -25.61
CA ALA A 64 -1.13 23.14 -25.27
C ALA A 64 -0.51 22.49 -26.52
N GLU A 65 0.76 22.80 -26.78
CA GLU A 65 1.57 22.11 -27.78
C GLU A 65 1.87 20.68 -27.29
N TYR A 66 1.15 19.68 -27.82
CA TYR A 66 1.41 18.27 -27.56
C TYR A 66 2.41 17.72 -28.57
N ARG A 67 3.42 16.99 -28.09
CA ARG A 67 4.41 16.35 -28.96
C ARG A 67 4.32 14.84 -28.84
N ASN A 68 4.43 14.16 -29.98
CA ASN A 68 4.57 12.72 -30.05
C ASN A 68 6.05 12.34 -30.20
N PHE A 69 6.43 11.17 -29.71
CA PHE A 69 7.79 10.67 -29.80
C PHE A 69 7.83 9.45 -30.71
N PHE A 70 8.42 9.59 -31.90
CA PHE A 70 8.50 8.53 -32.91
C PHE A 70 7.14 7.86 -33.25
N GLY A 71 6.05 8.64 -33.29
CA GLY A 71 4.72 8.13 -33.61
C GLY A 71 4.04 7.34 -32.49
N ILE A 72 4.66 7.22 -31.32
CA ILE A 72 4.06 6.65 -30.12
C ILE A 72 3.36 7.76 -29.34
N ASP A 73 2.15 7.46 -28.87
CA ASP A 73 1.35 8.34 -28.01
C ASP A 73 2.13 8.75 -26.73
N GLY A 74 2.17 10.05 -26.47
CA GLY A 74 2.90 10.63 -25.34
C GLY A 74 2.40 10.14 -23.99
N ARG A 75 1.10 9.86 -23.86
CA ARG A 75 0.48 9.41 -22.61
C ARG A 75 0.92 8.00 -22.25
N LEU A 76 1.00 7.10 -23.23
CA LEU A 76 1.54 5.74 -23.04
C LEU A 76 3.00 5.77 -22.60
N ILE A 77 3.84 6.61 -23.25
CA ILE A 77 5.25 6.76 -22.90
C ILE A 77 5.41 7.23 -21.45
N VAL A 78 4.73 8.32 -21.09
CA VAL A 78 4.77 8.86 -19.73
C VAL A 78 4.23 7.85 -18.73
N TRP A 79 3.18 7.09 -19.06
CA TRP A 79 2.65 6.05 -18.18
C TRP A 79 3.68 4.97 -17.86
N ILE A 80 4.32 4.38 -18.88
CA ILE A 80 5.33 3.32 -18.67
C ILE A 80 6.50 3.86 -17.85
N ILE A 81 7.06 5.01 -18.22
CA ILE A 81 8.23 5.58 -17.55
C ILE A 81 7.90 5.99 -16.11
N SER A 82 6.78 6.69 -15.90
CA SER A 82 6.37 7.16 -14.56
C SER A 82 6.07 5.99 -13.62
N GLN A 83 5.44 4.92 -14.12
CA GLN A 83 5.14 3.76 -13.30
C GLN A 83 6.41 2.97 -12.96
N LEU A 84 7.35 2.80 -13.89
CA LEU A 84 8.65 2.19 -13.61
C LEU A 84 9.44 3.01 -12.58
N HIS A 85 9.50 4.33 -12.76
CA HIS A 85 10.12 5.24 -11.80
C HIS A 85 9.46 5.12 -10.42
N LEU A 86 8.12 5.10 -10.35
CA LEU A 86 7.37 4.98 -9.10
C LEU A 86 7.65 3.67 -8.37
N LEU A 87 7.71 2.53 -9.08
CA LEU A 87 8.00 1.22 -8.48
C LEU A 87 9.41 1.19 -7.88
N PHE A 88 10.41 1.74 -8.59
CA PHE A 88 11.78 1.86 -8.09
C PHE A 88 11.89 2.86 -6.94
N ALA A 89 11.23 4.01 -7.03
CA ALA A 89 11.18 5.01 -5.95
C ALA A 89 10.51 4.45 -4.69
N ALA A 90 9.45 3.64 -4.83
CA ALA A 90 8.81 2.96 -3.71
C ALA A 90 9.77 1.99 -3.01
N PHE A 91 10.56 1.22 -3.77
CA PHE A 91 11.59 0.35 -3.21
C PHE A 91 12.69 1.14 -2.48
N VAL A 92 13.21 2.19 -3.13
CA VAL A 92 14.27 3.05 -2.59
C VAL A 92 13.85 3.79 -1.33
N LEU A 93 12.58 4.22 -1.22
CA LEU A 93 12.06 4.82 0.01
C LEU A 93 11.85 3.78 1.11
N ALA A 94 11.33 2.60 0.76
CA ALA A 94 10.92 1.60 1.73
C ALA A 94 12.09 0.92 2.45
N VAL A 95 13.13 0.55 1.70
CA VAL A 95 14.26 -0.23 2.24
C VAL A 95 14.97 0.50 3.39
N PRO A 96 15.36 1.77 3.27
CA PRO A 96 15.93 2.55 4.36
C PRO A 96 15.07 2.57 5.62
N LEU A 97 13.74 2.65 5.49
CA LEU A 97 12.82 2.77 6.64
C LEU A 97 12.95 1.58 7.59
N PHE A 98 13.01 0.36 7.07
CA PHE A 98 13.17 -0.82 7.90
C PHE A 98 14.63 -1.24 8.11
N VAL A 99 15.56 -0.90 7.20
CA VAL A 99 16.99 -1.20 7.37
C VAL A 99 17.56 -0.48 8.59
N VAL A 100 17.23 0.79 8.80
CA VAL A 100 17.68 1.55 9.98
C VAL A 100 17.16 0.93 11.28
N ILE A 101 15.91 0.42 11.27
CA ILE A 101 15.33 -0.29 12.42
C ILE A 101 16.06 -1.60 12.67
N ILE A 102 16.31 -2.39 11.62
CA ILE A 102 17.06 -3.65 11.70
C ILE A 102 18.47 -3.40 12.25
N GLU A 103 19.14 -2.37 11.77
CA GLU A 103 20.46 -1.97 12.22
C GLU A 103 20.47 -1.54 13.69
N ALA A 104 19.53 -0.68 14.09
CA ALA A 104 19.40 -0.24 15.48
C ALA A 104 19.11 -1.42 16.43
N ILE A 105 18.31 -2.41 15.98
CA ILE A 105 18.10 -3.67 16.70
C ILE A 105 19.42 -4.44 16.80
N GLY A 106 20.18 -4.56 15.71
CA GLY A 106 21.50 -5.21 15.69
C GLY A 106 22.49 -4.57 16.66
N ALA A 107 22.60 -3.24 16.63
CA ALA A 107 23.47 -2.45 17.51
C ALA A 107 23.08 -2.60 19.00
N LYS A 108 21.78 -2.62 19.31
CA LYS A 108 21.31 -2.77 20.69
C LYS A 108 21.40 -4.21 21.22
N SER A 109 21.20 -5.19 20.34
CA SER A 109 21.17 -6.62 20.71
C SER A 109 22.51 -7.32 20.59
N ASN A 110 23.53 -6.66 20.03
CA ASN A 110 24.85 -7.22 19.70
C ASN A 110 24.76 -8.52 18.86
N GLN A 111 23.73 -8.64 18.02
CA GLN A 111 23.53 -9.79 17.14
C GLN A 111 23.94 -9.46 15.71
N ILE A 112 25.08 -10.00 15.29
CA ILE A 112 25.71 -9.72 13.97
C ILE A 112 24.80 -10.04 12.78
N LYS A 113 23.90 -11.02 12.88
CA LYS A 113 22.96 -11.37 11.80
C LYS A 113 22.08 -10.20 11.36
N PHE A 114 21.67 -9.32 12.28
CA PHE A 114 20.87 -8.14 11.93
C PHE A 114 21.73 -7.09 11.21
N ASP A 115 22.97 -6.91 11.64
CA ASP A 115 23.92 -6.03 10.95
C ASP A 115 24.22 -6.52 9.53
N ASN A 116 24.44 -7.82 9.36
CA ASN A 116 24.68 -8.44 8.05
C ASN A 116 23.48 -8.25 7.11
N LEU A 117 22.26 -8.45 7.61
CA LEU A 117 21.04 -8.23 6.84
C LEU A 117 20.89 -6.76 6.44
N ALA A 118 21.09 -5.84 7.37
CA ALA A 118 21.01 -4.41 7.10
C ALA A 118 22.06 -3.99 6.05
N ARG A 119 23.28 -4.51 6.15
CA ARG A 119 24.37 -4.24 5.19
C ARG A 119 24.02 -4.76 3.79
N GLU A 120 23.49 -5.98 3.69
CA GLU A 120 23.11 -6.56 2.41
C GLU A 120 21.97 -5.76 1.74
N LEU A 121 20.94 -5.39 2.51
CA LEU A 121 19.84 -4.57 2.00
C LEU A 121 20.31 -3.18 1.53
N THR A 122 21.27 -2.58 2.25
CA THR A 122 21.87 -1.29 1.87
C THR A 122 22.70 -1.41 0.58
N LYS A 123 23.37 -2.55 0.35
CA LYS A 123 24.04 -2.84 -0.93
C LYS A 123 23.07 -2.86 -2.10
N LEU A 124 21.89 -3.47 -1.92
CA LEU A 124 20.86 -3.48 -2.96
C LEU A 124 20.29 -2.08 -3.24
N LEU A 125 20.16 -1.27 -2.17
CA LEU A 125 19.66 0.10 -2.24
C LEU A 125 20.52 1.00 -3.14
N SER A 126 21.85 0.94 -3.03
CA SER A 126 22.75 1.80 -3.82
C SER A 126 22.58 1.59 -5.33
N THR A 127 22.51 0.34 -5.80
CA THR A 127 22.28 0.05 -7.23
C THR A 127 20.87 0.44 -7.65
N ALA A 128 19.85 0.17 -6.83
CA ALA A 128 18.47 0.54 -7.13
C ALA A 128 18.29 2.06 -7.22
N PHE A 129 18.96 2.84 -6.36
CA PHE A 129 18.92 4.29 -6.37
C PHE A 129 19.39 4.88 -7.70
N ALA A 130 20.50 4.38 -8.26
CA ALA A 130 20.99 4.83 -9.56
C ALA A 130 19.96 4.59 -10.69
N THR A 131 19.30 3.42 -10.68
CA THR A 131 18.21 3.12 -11.63
C THR A 131 17.01 4.05 -11.43
N THR A 132 16.62 4.32 -10.18
CA THR A 132 15.54 5.27 -9.85
C THR A 132 15.84 6.67 -10.37
N ALA A 133 17.06 7.17 -10.14
CA ALA A 133 17.50 8.49 -10.57
C ALA A 133 17.53 8.60 -12.10
N ALA A 134 18.02 7.57 -12.80
CA ALA A 134 18.00 7.53 -14.26
C ALA A 134 16.56 7.56 -14.82
N LEU A 135 15.65 6.75 -14.25
CA LEU A 135 14.24 6.76 -14.62
C LEU A 135 13.54 8.08 -14.27
N GLY A 136 13.94 8.74 -13.19
CA GLY A 136 13.41 10.04 -12.78
C GLY A 136 13.86 11.16 -13.72
N GLY A 137 15.14 11.17 -14.11
CA GLY A 137 15.64 12.07 -15.15
C GLY A 137 14.93 11.84 -16.49
N LEU A 138 14.79 10.57 -16.90
CA LEU A 138 14.03 10.21 -18.10
C LEU A 138 12.57 10.67 -18.03
N LEU A 139 11.91 10.53 -16.87
CA LEU A 139 10.56 11.03 -16.65
C LEU A 139 10.49 12.55 -16.79
N ALA A 140 11.45 13.28 -16.22
CA ALA A 140 11.50 14.73 -16.35
C ALA A 140 11.66 15.14 -17.83
N PHE A 141 12.59 14.53 -18.56
CA PHE A 141 12.73 14.78 -20.01
C PHE A 141 11.46 14.46 -20.79
N ALA A 142 10.78 13.36 -20.48
CA ALA A 142 9.52 12.99 -21.13
C ALA A 142 8.41 14.02 -20.82
N LEU A 143 8.27 14.46 -19.57
CA LEU A 143 7.24 15.44 -19.18
C LEU A 143 7.49 16.82 -19.81
N TYR A 144 8.70 17.38 -19.69
CA TYR A 144 9.02 18.68 -20.29
C TYR A 144 9.06 18.64 -21.83
N GLY A 145 9.42 17.50 -22.41
CA GLY A 145 9.49 17.31 -23.85
C GLY A 145 8.13 17.09 -24.51
N LEU A 146 7.24 16.30 -23.90
CA LEU A 146 5.95 15.90 -24.50
C LEU A 146 4.79 16.80 -24.07
N TYR A 147 4.88 17.39 -22.87
CA TYR A 147 3.84 18.21 -22.26
C TYR A 147 4.39 19.58 -21.80
N PRO A 148 5.02 20.38 -22.68
CA PRO A 148 5.70 21.63 -22.31
C PRO A 148 4.75 22.67 -21.70
N GLY A 149 3.53 22.84 -22.24
CA GLY A 149 2.54 23.79 -21.71
C GLY A 149 2.10 23.44 -20.27
N PHE A 150 1.76 22.16 -20.04
CA PHE A 150 1.43 21.66 -18.71
C PHE A 150 2.59 21.83 -17.72
N MET A 151 3.81 21.45 -18.12
CA MET A 151 4.96 21.56 -17.24
C MET A 151 5.37 22.99 -16.95
N ARG A 152 5.16 23.92 -17.89
CA ARG A 152 5.34 25.36 -17.65
C ARG A 152 4.42 25.83 -16.53
N TYR A 153 3.12 25.52 -16.62
CA TYR A 153 2.16 25.89 -15.57
C TYR A 153 2.50 25.25 -14.22
N MET A 154 2.83 23.96 -14.20
CA MET A 154 3.26 23.28 -12.97
C MET A 154 4.51 23.94 -12.35
N THR A 155 5.43 24.42 -13.18
CA THR A 155 6.61 25.16 -12.72
C THR A 155 6.22 26.50 -12.12
N ASP A 156 5.34 27.27 -12.77
CA ASP A 156 4.91 28.59 -12.27
C ASP A 156 4.25 28.49 -10.88
N VAL A 157 3.42 27.45 -10.68
CA VAL A 157 2.77 27.13 -9.39
C VAL A 157 3.79 26.71 -8.35
N PHE A 158 4.68 25.76 -8.68
CA PHE A 158 5.50 25.05 -7.69
C PHE A 158 6.99 25.43 -7.64
N HIS A 159 7.47 26.41 -8.42
CA HIS A 159 8.91 26.72 -8.51
C HIS A 159 9.63 26.85 -7.15
N PRO A 160 9.06 27.46 -6.08
CA PRO A 160 9.77 27.56 -4.81
C PRO A 160 9.99 26.18 -4.18
N TYR A 161 8.99 25.31 -4.28
CA TYR A 161 9.04 23.93 -3.77
C TYR A 161 9.89 23.01 -4.64
N MET A 162 10.04 23.30 -5.94
CA MET A 162 10.92 22.53 -6.83
C MET A 162 12.40 22.70 -6.44
N PHE A 163 12.84 23.88 -5.98
CA PHE A 163 14.19 24.06 -5.44
C PHE A 163 14.40 23.25 -4.16
N VAL A 164 13.41 23.26 -3.26
CA VAL A 164 13.45 22.43 -2.04
C VAL A 164 13.52 20.95 -2.41
N TYR A 165 12.76 20.51 -3.40
CA TYR A 165 12.83 19.15 -3.93
C TYR A 165 14.23 18.81 -4.44
N ALA A 166 14.86 19.68 -5.23
CA ALA A 166 16.23 19.47 -5.71
C ALA A 166 17.24 19.38 -4.55
N LEU A 167 17.15 20.27 -3.55
CA LEU A 167 18.02 20.23 -2.37
C LEU A 167 17.82 18.96 -1.55
N CYS A 168 16.56 18.53 -1.35
CA CYS A 168 16.26 17.28 -0.67
C CYS A 168 16.80 16.07 -1.44
N PHE A 169 16.78 16.11 -2.78
CA PHE A 169 17.38 15.07 -3.60
C PHE A 169 18.89 14.98 -3.41
N PHE A 170 19.61 16.12 -3.42
CA PHE A 170 21.04 16.12 -3.08
C PHE A 170 21.31 15.63 -1.65
N GLY A 171 20.45 16.00 -0.69
CA GLY A 171 20.51 15.50 0.68
C GLY A 171 20.33 13.98 0.74
N GLU A 172 19.31 13.43 0.07
CA GLU A 172 19.07 11.99 -0.01
C GLU A 172 20.28 11.25 -0.59
N VAL A 173 20.83 11.74 -1.71
CA VAL A 173 22.04 11.19 -2.35
C VAL A 173 23.22 11.21 -1.38
N PHE A 174 23.48 12.34 -0.73
CA PHE A 174 24.58 12.51 0.21
C PHE A 174 24.46 11.52 1.37
N PHE A 175 23.30 11.47 2.05
CA PHE A 175 23.10 10.57 3.18
C PHE A 175 23.07 9.10 2.76
N LEU A 176 22.58 8.78 1.57
CA LEU A 176 22.64 7.43 1.02
C LEU A 176 24.08 6.94 0.86
N TYR A 177 24.92 7.72 0.18
CA TYR A 177 26.31 7.32 -0.06
C TYR A 177 27.16 7.40 1.21
N ALA A 178 26.91 8.39 2.08
CA ALA A 178 27.53 8.43 3.40
C ALA A 178 27.17 7.18 4.20
N TYR A 179 25.89 6.80 4.25
CA TYR A 179 25.43 5.57 4.91
C TYR A 179 26.05 4.32 4.28
N TYR A 180 26.09 4.23 2.96
CA TYR A 180 26.65 3.08 2.27
C TYR A 180 28.17 2.90 2.49
N TYR A 181 28.97 3.94 2.28
CA TYR A 181 30.42 3.86 2.31
C TYR A 181 31.01 3.92 3.73
N SER A 182 30.29 4.48 4.70
CA SER A 182 30.80 4.58 6.08
C SER A 182 30.57 3.31 6.92
N TRP A 183 29.97 2.25 6.35
CA TRP A 183 29.59 1.03 7.08
C TRP A 183 30.75 0.41 7.89
N ASP A 184 31.91 0.24 7.26
CA ASP A 184 33.07 -0.38 7.90
C ASP A 184 33.79 0.59 8.86
N LEU A 185 33.78 1.89 8.55
CA LEU A 185 34.38 2.95 9.38
C LEU A 185 33.61 3.14 10.70
N LEU A 186 32.28 3.09 10.64
CA LEU A 186 31.38 3.38 11.75
C LEU A 186 30.79 2.11 12.39
N ARG A 187 31.48 0.97 12.25
CA ARG A 187 30.94 -0.34 12.68
C ARG A 187 30.81 -0.51 14.20
N THR A 188 31.60 0.21 15.01
CA THR A 188 31.75 -0.07 16.45
C THR A 188 31.45 1.14 17.34
N GLY A 189 31.10 0.87 18.60
CA GLY A 189 30.96 1.87 19.65
C GLY A 189 29.96 2.98 19.33
N THR A 190 30.37 4.23 19.54
CA THR A 190 29.59 5.44 19.22
C THR A 190 29.41 5.64 17.72
N GLY A 191 30.37 5.19 16.91
CA GLY A 191 30.31 5.23 15.45
C GLY A 191 29.05 4.54 14.92
N LYS A 192 28.64 3.43 15.53
CA LYS A 192 27.46 2.69 15.08
C LYS A 192 26.16 3.50 15.19
N TRP A 193 26.04 4.33 16.22
CA TRP A 193 24.88 5.21 16.37
C TRP A 193 24.93 6.41 15.43
N VAL A 194 26.13 6.89 15.07
CA VAL A 194 26.31 7.86 13.98
C VAL A 194 25.87 7.26 12.64
N HIS A 195 26.22 6.00 12.38
CA HIS A 195 25.79 5.29 11.18
C HIS A 195 24.27 5.15 11.09
N VAL A 196 23.62 4.73 12.20
CA VAL A 196 22.15 4.72 12.31
C VAL A 196 21.56 6.12 12.05
N PHE A 197 22.18 7.19 12.58
CA PHE A 197 21.76 8.57 12.34
C PHE A 197 21.82 8.96 10.85
N LEU A 198 22.88 8.56 10.12
CA LEU A 198 22.96 8.79 8.67
C LEU A 198 21.77 8.13 7.94
N GLY A 199 21.42 6.90 8.33
CA GLY A 199 20.24 6.22 7.80
C GLY A 199 18.92 6.90 8.19
N VAL A 200 18.80 7.46 9.39
CA VAL A 200 17.62 8.26 9.78
C VAL A 200 17.51 9.51 8.90
N MET A 201 18.62 10.23 8.66
CA MET A 201 18.61 11.40 7.78
C MET A 201 18.25 11.03 6.35
N LEU A 202 18.76 9.90 5.83
CA LEU A 202 18.34 9.36 4.53
C LEU A 202 16.82 9.20 4.45
N ASN A 203 16.20 8.63 5.48
CA ASN A 203 14.74 8.48 5.56
C ASN A 203 14.00 9.82 5.61
N VAL A 204 14.53 10.81 6.33
CA VAL A 204 13.95 12.16 6.40
C VAL A 204 13.91 12.76 5.00
N PHE A 205 15.05 12.79 4.29
CA PHE A 205 15.11 13.34 2.94
C PHE A 205 14.23 12.58 1.94
N GLY A 206 14.29 11.25 1.91
CA GLY A 206 13.45 10.43 1.04
C GLY A 206 11.95 10.62 1.28
N THR A 207 11.53 10.69 2.56
CA THR A 207 10.13 10.92 2.91
C THR A 207 9.69 12.34 2.51
N THR A 208 10.53 13.34 2.73
CA THR A 208 10.26 14.72 2.30
C THR A 208 10.12 14.81 0.78
N LEU A 209 10.99 14.14 0.00
CA LEU A 209 10.86 14.07 -1.46
C LEU A 209 9.54 13.45 -1.91
N MET A 210 9.12 12.37 -1.26
CA MET A 210 7.83 11.75 -1.53
C MET A 210 6.68 12.74 -1.25
N MET A 211 6.73 13.45 -0.12
CA MET A 211 5.70 14.43 0.26
C MET A 211 5.64 15.61 -0.71
N LEU A 212 6.79 16.13 -1.14
CA LEU A 212 6.88 17.18 -2.16
C LEU A 212 6.32 16.69 -3.50
N ALA A 213 6.72 15.52 -4.00
CA ALA A 213 6.19 14.99 -5.26
C ALA A 213 4.69 14.66 -5.18
N ASN A 214 4.20 14.27 -4.01
CA ASN A 214 2.77 14.02 -3.79
C ASN A 214 1.94 15.29 -3.92
N SER A 215 2.46 16.47 -3.54
CA SER A 215 1.71 17.72 -3.71
C SER A 215 1.38 17.99 -5.17
N TRP A 216 2.32 17.73 -6.08
CA TRP A 216 2.10 17.86 -7.53
C TRP A 216 1.03 16.88 -8.02
N ALA A 217 1.16 15.61 -7.64
CA ALA A 217 0.22 14.57 -8.07
C ALA A 217 -1.21 14.79 -7.54
N THR A 218 -1.34 15.30 -6.31
CA THR A 218 -2.65 15.56 -5.69
C THR A 218 -3.25 16.88 -6.14
N PHE A 219 -2.42 17.90 -6.43
CA PHE A 219 -2.88 19.16 -7.04
C PHE A 219 -3.55 18.92 -8.39
N MET A 220 -2.99 18.01 -9.20
CA MET A 220 -3.63 17.60 -10.45
C MET A 220 -5.04 17.03 -10.25
N MET A 221 -5.32 16.38 -9.10
CA MET A 221 -6.63 15.75 -8.80
C MET A 221 -7.60 16.70 -8.10
N ALA A 222 -7.12 17.46 -7.13
CA ALA A 222 -7.90 18.39 -6.33
C ALA A 222 -7.13 19.72 -6.25
N PRO A 223 -7.16 20.52 -7.33
CA PRO A 223 -6.46 21.79 -7.36
C PRO A 223 -7.01 22.74 -6.29
N ALA A 224 -6.12 23.52 -5.69
CA ALA A 224 -6.42 24.53 -4.68
C ALA A 224 -5.44 25.69 -4.83
N GLY A 225 -5.81 26.88 -4.36
CA GLY A 225 -4.94 28.06 -4.43
C GLY A 225 -4.72 28.62 -5.84
N ILE A 226 -5.59 28.26 -6.79
CA ILE A 226 -5.64 28.84 -8.14
C ILE A 226 -7.06 29.30 -8.43
N ASP A 227 -7.19 30.32 -9.27
CA ASP A 227 -8.47 30.68 -9.87
C ASP A 227 -8.78 29.68 -11.00
N MET A 228 -9.94 29.01 -10.93
CA MET A 228 -10.28 27.93 -11.86
C MET A 228 -10.68 28.41 -13.25
N LYS A 229 -10.96 29.71 -13.45
CA LYS A 229 -11.32 30.29 -14.75
C LYS A 229 -10.10 30.83 -15.49
N THR A 230 -9.29 31.61 -14.78
CA THR A 230 -8.14 32.34 -15.32
C THR A 230 -6.83 31.56 -15.17
N GLY A 231 -6.76 30.63 -14.20
CA GLY A 231 -5.53 29.93 -13.83
C GLY A 231 -4.58 30.72 -12.97
N ALA A 232 -4.95 31.95 -12.57
CA ALA A 232 -4.12 32.81 -11.74
C ALA A 232 -3.79 32.13 -10.41
N ILE A 233 -2.52 32.23 -9.99
CA ILE A 233 -2.04 31.62 -8.75
C ILE A 233 -2.40 32.55 -7.60
N LEU A 234 -3.35 32.11 -6.76
CA LEU A 234 -3.84 32.87 -5.61
C LEU A 234 -3.04 32.57 -4.34
N ASP A 235 -2.77 31.28 -4.09
CA ASP A 235 -2.05 30.81 -2.91
C ASP A 235 -1.26 29.52 -3.20
N ARG A 236 0.07 29.64 -3.23
CA ARG A 236 0.98 28.50 -3.44
C ARG A 236 0.99 27.51 -2.27
N GLY A 237 0.74 27.98 -1.06
CA GLY A 237 0.62 27.14 0.14
C GLY A 237 -0.60 26.24 0.04
N ALA A 238 -1.75 26.77 -0.38
CA ALA A 238 -2.95 25.99 -0.63
C ALA A 238 -2.78 25.00 -1.80
N ALA A 239 -2.07 25.38 -2.86
CA ALA A 239 -1.73 24.46 -3.95
C ALA A 239 -0.87 23.28 -3.48
N PHE A 240 0.09 23.56 -2.58
CA PHE A 240 0.97 22.55 -2.00
C PHE A 240 0.26 21.64 -0.99
N HIS A 241 -0.41 22.21 0.01
CA HIS A 241 -1.15 21.49 1.04
C HIS A 241 -2.62 21.25 0.64
N ASN A 242 -2.84 20.86 -0.62
CA ASN A 242 -4.17 20.61 -1.14
C ASN A 242 -4.88 19.46 -0.42
N PHE A 243 -6.20 19.38 -0.64
CA PHE A 243 -7.12 18.51 0.10
C PHE A 243 -6.69 17.02 0.16
N LEU A 244 -6.06 16.50 -0.89
CA LEU A 244 -5.67 15.09 -0.99
C LEU A 244 -4.22 14.81 -0.56
N TRP A 245 -3.43 15.85 -0.24
CA TRP A 245 -1.99 15.73 0.01
C TRP A 245 -1.65 14.78 1.16
N MET A 246 -2.18 15.05 2.37
CA MET A 246 -1.89 14.23 3.54
C MET A 246 -2.46 12.79 3.45
N PRO A 247 -3.71 12.57 2.98
CA PRO A 247 -4.22 11.23 2.75
C PRO A 247 -3.33 10.38 1.82
N VAL A 248 -2.85 10.96 0.72
CA VAL A 248 -1.93 10.26 -0.20
C VAL A 248 -0.58 9.99 0.46
N ASN A 249 -0.03 10.93 1.23
CA ASN A 249 1.24 10.74 1.96
C ASN A 249 1.16 9.54 2.90
N ILE A 250 0.12 9.46 3.74
CA ILE A 250 -0.08 8.35 4.68
C ILE A 250 -0.21 7.03 3.93
N HIS A 251 -1.04 7.00 2.88
CA HIS A 251 -1.22 5.80 2.07
C HIS A 251 0.10 5.34 1.42
N ARG A 252 0.86 6.25 0.82
CA ARG A 252 2.10 5.91 0.11
C ARG A 252 3.21 5.44 1.04
N ILE A 253 3.37 6.01 2.23
CA ILE A 253 4.37 5.52 3.19
C ILE A 253 4.08 4.06 3.55
N ILE A 254 2.83 3.76 3.93
CA ILE A 254 2.43 2.41 4.32
C ILE A 254 2.54 1.44 3.14
N ALA A 255 2.07 1.85 1.95
CA ALA A 255 2.14 1.05 0.73
C ALA A 255 3.59 0.74 0.33
N ASN A 256 4.49 1.73 0.41
CA ASN A 256 5.89 1.57 0.06
C ASN A 256 6.57 0.58 1.01
N VAL A 257 6.34 0.66 2.33
CA VAL A 257 6.91 -0.31 3.28
C VAL A 257 6.41 -1.73 3.00
N ALA A 258 5.11 -1.89 2.69
CA ALA A 258 4.56 -3.18 2.31
C ALA A 258 5.21 -3.73 1.02
N PHE A 259 5.34 -2.87 0.00
CA PHE A 259 6.00 -3.17 -1.27
C PHE A 259 7.46 -3.60 -1.06
N GLY A 260 8.25 -2.81 -0.33
CA GLY A 260 9.65 -3.10 -0.05
C GLY A 260 9.84 -4.43 0.70
N GLY A 261 8.99 -4.71 1.69
CA GLY A 261 9.01 -5.98 2.42
C GLY A 261 8.78 -7.20 1.52
N PHE A 262 7.78 -7.14 0.63
CA PHE A 262 7.50 -8.24 -0.30
C PHE A 262 8.55 -8.38 -1.41
N VAL A 263 9.12 -7.28 -1.91
CA VAL A 263 10.24 -7.33 -2.87
C VAL A 263 11.49 -7.94 -2.23
N VAL A 264 11.81 -7.57 -0.98
CA VAL A 264 12.88 -8.21 -0.20
C VAL A 264 12.60 -9.70 0.03
N GLY A 265 11.35 -10.06 0.32
CA GLY A 265 10.92 -11.46 0.41
C GLY A 265 11.17 -12.23 -0.88
N ALA A 266 10.82 -11.66 -2.03
CA ALA A 266 11.08 -12.28 -3.33
C ALA A 266 12.57 -12.39 -3.66
N TYR A 267 13.37 -11.37 -3.35
CA TYR A 267 14.84 -11.46 -3.47
C TYR A 267 15.39 -12.64 -2.66
N ALA A 268 14.97 -12.75 -1.40
CA ALA A 268 15.35 -13.84 -0.52
C ALA A 268 14.90 -15.20 -1.07
N ALA A 269 13.71 -15.29 -1.65
CA ALA A 269 13.21 -16.51 -2.27
C ALA A 269 14.05 -16.98 -3.47
N VAL A 270 14.41 -16.06 -4.37
CA VAL A 270 15.28 -16.38 -5.52
C VAL A 270 16.65 -16.83 -5.03
N LYS A 271 17.23 -16.12 -4.06
CA LYS A 271 18.54 -16.46 -3.48
C LYS A 271 18.52 -17.78 -2.75
N PHE A 272 17.49 -18.06 -1.96
CA PHE A 272 17.30 -19.34 -1.27
C PHE A 272 17.30 -20.51 -2.26
N MET A 273 16.51 -20.40 -3.34
CA MET A 273 16.43 -21.46 -4.36
C MET A 273 17.73 -21.61 -5.17
N GLY A 274 18.50 -20.53 -5.33
CA GLY A 274 19.81 -20.55 -5.98
C GLY A 274 20.99 -20.96 -5.08
N SER A 275 20.78 -21.04 -3.77
CA SER A 275 21.85 -21.28 -2.78
C SER A 275 22.27 -22.74 -2.74
N LYS A 276 23.58 -22.98 -2.75
CA LYS A 276 24.17 -24.32 -2.71
C LYS A 276 24.60 -24.75 -1.30
N THR A 277 24.95 -23.78 -0.46
CA THR A 277 25.38 -24.02 0.92
C THR A 277 24.20 -23.92 1.88
N GLU A 278 24.21 -24.72 2.94
CA GLU A 278 23.15 -24.67 3.95
C GLU A 278 23.16 -23.35 4.75
N GLU A 279 24.31 -22.71 4.91
CA GLU A 279 24.43 -21.39 5.54
C GLU A 279 23.70 -20.30 4.75
N ASP A 280 24.01 -20.15 3.46
CA ASP A 280 23.29 -19.21 2.57
C ASP A 280 21.78 -19.49 2.58
N LYS A 281 21.35 -20.77 2.51
CA LYS A 281 19.92 -21.10 2.62
C LYS A 281 19.32 -20.66 3.95
N ALA A 282 20.03 -20.85 5.06
CA ALA A 282 19.56 -20.42 6.37
C ALA A 282 19.41 -18.89 6.44
N HIS A 283 20.39 -18.16 5.92
CA HIS A 283 20.35 -16.70 5.84
C HIS A 283 19.17 -16.20 4.99
N TYR A 284 18.99 -16.71 3.78
CA TYR A 284 17.91 -16.27 2.89
C TYR A 284 16.52 -16.76 3.34
N ASP A 285 16.42 -17.88 4.05
CA ASP A 285 15.17 -18.27 4.71
C ASP A 285 14.78 -17.26 5.79
N TRP A 286 15.75 -16.84 6.60
CA TRP A 286 15.54 -15.82 7.63
C TRP A 286 15.20 -14.45 7.02
N MET A 287 15.92 -14.04 5.97
CA MET A 287 15.64 -12.82 5.22
C MET A 287 14.22 -12.84 4.61
N GLY A 288 13.79 -13.97 4.05
CA GLY A 288 12.44 -14.14 3.51
C GLY A 288 11.36 -14.00 4.58
N TYR A 289 11.62 -14.51 5.78
CA TYR A 289 10.73 -14.31 6.92
C TYR A 289 10.63 -12.85 7.34
N ILE A 290 11.76 -12.14 7.43
CA ILE A 290 11.78 -10.71 7.76
C ILE A 290 11.05 -9.88 6.69
N GLY A 291 11.28 -10.18 5.40
CA GLY A 291 10.58 -9.53 4.30
C GLY A 291 9.06 -9.72 4.37
N ASN A 292 8.58 -10.96 4.56
CA ASN A 292 7.15 -11.23 4.71
C ASN A 292 6.57 -10.58 5.97
N PHE A 293 7.31 -10.55 7.08
CA PHE A 293 6.90 -9.90 8.32
C PHE A 293 6.71 -8.39 8.12
N ILE A 294 7.70 -7.71 7.54
CA ILE A 294 7.62 -6.26 7.24
C ILE A 294 6.47 -5.99 6.27
N GLY A 295 6.41 -6.76 5.18
CA GLY A 295 5.40 -6.65 4.14
C GLY A 295 3.99 -6.73 4.72
N LEU A 296 3.68 -7.79 5.47
CA LEU A 296 2.37 -7.97 6.08
C LEU A 296 2.08 -6.98 7.23
N ALA A 297 3.08 -6.62 8.03
CA ALA A 297 2.90 -5.67 9.12
C ALA A 297 2.46 -4.29 8.59
N ALA A 298 3.04 -3.84 7.47
CA ALA A 298 2.63 -2.63 6.78
C ALA A 298 1.34 -2.83 5.95
N PHE A 299 1.09 -4.04 5.45
CA PHE A 299 -0.11 -4.33 4.67
C PHE A 299 -1.39 -4.35 5.52
N ILE A 300 -1.33 -4.81 6.78
CA ILE A 300 -2.49 -4.84 7.69
C ILE A 300 -3.21 -3.48 7.81
N PRO A 301 -2.52 -2.34 8.04
CA PRO A 301 -3.17 -1.04 8.09
C PRO A 301 -3.48 -0.42 6.71
N LEU A 302 -2.95 -0.97 5.61
CA LEU A 302 -3.04 -0.36 4.28
C LEU A 302 -4.48 -0.22 3.73
N PRO A 303 -5.39 -1.22 3.85
CA PRO A 303 -6.79 -1.05 3.43
C PRO A 303 -7.46 0.19 4.03
N PHE A 304 -7.05 0.56 5.24
CA PHE A 304 -7.62 1.71 5.96
C PHE A 304 -7.08 3.04 5.45
N ALA A 305 -5.77 3.12 5.21
CA ALA A 305 -5.18 4.27 4.55
C ALA A 305 -5.74 4.46 3.14
N GLY A 306 -6.01 3.35 2.43
CA GLY A 306 -6.72 3.35 1.14
C GLY A 306 -8.17 3.85 1.25
N TYR A 307 -8.93 3.38 2.24
CA TYR A 307 -10.28 3.86 2.50
C TYR A 307 -10.32 5.35 2.83
N TYR A 308 -9.39 5.81 3.69
CA TYR A 308 -9.26 7.22 4.03
C TYR A 308 -9.01 8.07 2.77
N LEU A 309 -8.05 7.69 1.94
CA LEU A 309 -7.79 8.36 0.67
C LEU A 309 -9.02 8.34 -0.25
N GLY A 310 -9.67 7.19 -0.43
CA GLY A 310 -10.86 7.06 -1.27
C GLY A 310 -12.02 7.95 -0.80
N ARG A 311 -12.21 8.08 0.53
CA ARG A 311 -13.20 8.99 1.12
C ARG A 311 -12.89 10.45 0.78
N GLU A 312 -11.63 10.86 0.91
CA GLU A 312 -11.25 12.25 0.62
C GLU A 312 -11.37 12.55 -0.88
N ILE A 313 -11.07 11.59 -1.76
CA ILE A 313 -11.36 11.73 -3.20
C ILE A 313 -12.86 11.98 -3.42
N TYR A 314 -13.73 11.20 -2.79
CA TYR A 314 -15.18 11.38 -2.88
C TYR A 314 -15.66 12.74 -2.37
N SER A 315 -15.00 13.25 -1.32
CA SER A 315 -15.34 14.53 -0.70
C SER A 315 -14.83 15.72 -1.51
N ALA A 316 -13.68 15.55 -2.18
CA ALA A 316 -13.13 16.54 -3.09
C ALA A 316 -13.92 16.63 -4.40
N SER A 317 -14.32 15.49 -4.96
CA SER A 317 -15.13 15.42 -6.18
C SER A 317 -16.05 14.20 -6.14
N PRO A 318 -17.37 14.42 -6.00
CA PRO A 318 -18.36 13.34 -6.14
C PRO A 318 -18.28 12.65 -7.51
N VAL A 319 -17.89 13.38 -8.56
CA VAL A 319 -17.70 12.83 -9.91
C VAL A 319 -16.57 11.81 -9.90
N MET A 320 -15.39 12.16 -9.38
CA MET A 320 -14.28 11.20 -9.28
C MET A 320 -14.66 10.00 -8.39
N GLY A 321 -15.32 10.25 -7.27
CA GLY A 321 -15.80 9.20 -6.37
C GLY A 321 -16.73 8.21 -7.08
N ASN A 322 -17.70 8.71 -7.84
CA ASN A 322 -18.64 7.88 -8.59
C ASN A 322 -17.93 7.08 -9.69
N ILE A 323 -17.01 7.68 -10.45
CA ILE A 323 -16.21 6.98 -11.46
C ILE A 323 -15.38 5.85 -10.83
N MET A 324 -14.81 6.11 -9.65
CA MET A 324 -13.99 5.18 -8.88
C MET A 324 -14.76 3.93 -8.45
N MET A 325 -15.92 4.11 -7.81
CA MET A 325 -16.61 3.02 -7.09
C MET A 325 -17.82 2.44 -7.84
N GLY A 326 -18.51 3.24 -8.66
CA GLY A 326 -19.73 2.84 -9.38
C GLY A 326 -19.65 2.92 -10.89
N GLY A 327 -18.63 3.62 -11.44
CA GLY A 327 -18.46 3.85 -12.86
C GLY A 327 -17.42 2.93 -13.53
N ALA A 328 -16.72 3.45 -14.54
CA ALA A 328 -15.81 2.71 -15.39
C ALA A 328 -14.68 1.96 -14.66
N PHE A 329 -14.26 2.44 -13.48
CA PHE A 329 -13.19 1.80 -12.70
C PHE A 329 -13.68 0.80 -11.64
N SER A 330 -14.98 0.62 -11.45
CA SER A 330 -15.53 -0.34 -10.46
C SER A 330 -14.94 -1.76 -10.62
N TRP A 331 -14.77 -2.24 -11.85
CA TRP A 331 -14.13 -3.53 -12.14
C TRP A 331 -12.65 -3.57 -11.80
N THR A 332 -11.93 -2.46 -12.00
CA THR A 332 -10.52 -2.37 -11.58
C THR A 332 -10.39 -2.46 -10.06
N PHE A 333 -11.37 -1.98 -9.29
CA PHE A 333 -11.44 -2.18 -7.84
C PHE A 333 -11.72 -3.64 -7.44
N ILE A 334 -12.42 -4.41 -8.27
CA ILE A 334 -12.57 -5.86 -8.05
C ILE A 334 -11.23 -6.57 -8.27
N ILE A 335 -10.49 -6.22 -9.33
CA ILE A 335 -9.12 -6.73 -9.56
C ILE A 335 -8.22 -6.36 -8.37
N GLN A 336 -8.32 -5.14 -7.86
CA GLN A 336 -7.63 -4.71 -6.65
C GLN A 336 -7.96 -5.61 -5.45
N ALA A 337 -9.24 -5.91 -5.22
CA ALA A 337 -9.67 -6.80 -4.13
C ALA A 337 -9.11 -8.22 -4.28
N ILE A 338 -9.05 -8.75 -5.50
CA ILE A 338 -8.40 -10.04 -5.81
C ILE A 338 -6.93 -10.01 -5.38
N LEU A 339 -6.17 -9.00 -5.81
CA LEU A 339 -4.75 -8.87 -5.48
C LEU A 339 -4.53 -8.75 -3.98
N ILE A 340 -5.36 -7.97 -3.29
CA ILE A 340 -5.27 -7.81 -1.83
C ILE A 340 -5.53 -9.13 -1.11
N GLY A 341 -6.58 -9.86 -1.50
CA GLY A 341 -6.89 -11.16 -0.93
C GLY A 341 -5.81 -12.20 -1.20
N MET A 342 -5.24 -12.22 -2.41
CA MET A 342 -4.07 -13.05 -2.73
C MET A 342 -2.88 -12.77 -1.82
N MET A 343 -2.65 -11.50 -1.45
CA MET A 343 -1.57 -11.14 -0.54
C MET A 343 -1.80 -11.63 0.90
N PHE A 344 -3.02 -11.49 1.41
CA PHE A 344 -3.36 -12.05 2.73
C PHE A 344 -3.23 -13.58 2.73
N VAL A 345 -3.75 -14.26 1.71
CA VAL A 345 -3.65 -15.72 1.57
C VAL A 345 -2.19 -16.17 1.45
N GLY A 346 -1.43 -15.57 0.53
CA GLY A 346 -0.03 -15.91 0.29
C GLY A 346 0.87 -15.67 1.50
N GLY A 347 0.64 -14.57 2.22
CA GLY A 347 1.39 -14.21 3.41
C GLY A 347 1.14 -15.16 4.57
N ASN A 348 -0.11 -15.54 4.80
CA ASN A 348 -0.48 -16.57 5.77
C ASN A 348 0.07 -17.95 5.37
N TYR A 349 -0.07 -18.32 4.10
CA TYR A 349 0.45 -19.58 3.57
C TYR A 349 1.97 -19.70 3.77
N TYR A 350 2.72 -18.62 3.55
CA TYR A 350 4.15 -18.59 3.86
C TYR A 350 4.41 -18.87 5.35
N LEU A 351 3.71 -18.18 6.26
CA LEU A 351 3.86 -18.38 7.71
C LEU A 351 3.54 -19.82 8.12
N TRP A 352 2.47 -20.39 7.58
CA TRP A 352 2.05 -21.76 7.88
C TRP A 352 3.07 -22.79 7.42
N ASN A 353 3.62 -22.63 6.21
CA ASN A 353 4.72 -23.48 5.76
C ASN A 353 6.00 -23.27 6.59
N GLY A 354 6.24 -22.03 7.02
CA GLY A 354 7.34 -21.71 7.93
C GLY A 354 7.19 -22.33 9.32
N MET A 355 6.02 -22.79 9.73
CA MET A 355 5.87 -23.55 10.99
C MET A 355 6.50 -24.94 10.90
N ALA A 356 6.60 -25.54 9.70
CA ALA A 356 7.21 -26.86 9.53
C ALA A 356 8.71 -26.91 9.89
N ARG A 357 9.40 -25.77 9.88
CA ARG A 357 10.82 -25.67 10.31
C ARG A 357 10.99 -25.39 11.81
N ILE A 358 9.90 -25.36 12.58
CA ILE A 358 9.91 -24.99 14.00
C ILE A 358 9.47 -26.18 14.85
N LYS A 359 10.38 -26.70 15.66
CA LYS A 359 10.06 -27.77 16.62
C LYS A 359 9.10 -27.24 17.69
N GLY A 360 7.98 -27.94 17.91
CA GLY A 360 6.92 -27.52 18.83
C GLY A 360 5.78 -26.76 18.15
N ALA A 361 5.88 -26.44 16.86
CA ALA A 361 4.81 -25.79 16.11
C ALA A 361 3.62 -26.72 15.83
N GLU A 362 3.82 -28.03 15.95
CA GLU A 362 2.80 -29.07 15.70
C GLU A 362 1.56 -28.86 16.59
N ARG A 363 1.76 -28.25 17.77
CA ARG A 363 0.69 -27.84 18.70
C ARG A 363 -0.29 -26.83 18.09
N TYR A 364 0.16 -26.03 17.12
CA TYR A 364 -0.62 -24.97 16.50
C TYR A 364 -1.13 -25.33 15.09
N THR A 365 -0.55 -26.36 14.45
CA THR A 365 -0.96 -26.84 13.12
C THR A 365 -2.48 -27.10 12.99
N PRO A 366 -3.18 -27.69 13.99
CA PRO A 366 -4.62 -27.93 13.89
C PRO A 366 -5.47 -26.66 13.75
N TYR A 367 -4.97 -25.50 14.18
CA TYR A 367 -5.71 -24.23 14.06
C TYR A 367 -5.68 -23.67 12.63
N ILE A 368 -4.66 -24.02 11.83
CA ILE A 368 -4.46 -23.52 10.47
C ILE A 368 -5.68 -23.78 9.59
N LYS A 369 -6.31 -24.96 9.71
CA LYS A 369 -7.49 -25.30 8.89
C LYS A 369 -8.68 -24.36 9.15
N TYR A 370 -8.89 -23.95 10.40
CA TYR A 370 -9.97 -23.02 10.76
C TYR A 370 -9.66 -21.61 10.26
N ILE A 371 -8.41 -21.15 10.43
CA ILE A 371 -7.98 -19.85 9.91
C ILE A 371 -8.13 -19.84 8.39
N ASN A 372 -7.76 -20.92 7.70
CA ASN A 372 -7.89 -21.02 6.25
C ASN A 372 -9.35 -20.96 5.78
N ILE A 373 -10.27 -21.63 6.47
CA ILE A 373 -11.71 -21.55 6.18
C ILE A 373 -12.20 -20.10 6.33
N VAL A 374 -11.80 -19.41 7.41
CA VAL A 374 -12.17 -18.01 7.63
C VAL A 374 -11.62 -17.10 6.54
N ILE A 375 -10.34 -17.24 6.18
CA ILE A 375 -9.71 -16.45 5.12
C ILE A 375 -10.40 -16.70 3.78
N PHE A 376 -10.68 -17.96 3.44
CA PHE A 376 -11.38 -18.33 2.20
C PHE A 376 -12.77 -17.70 2.13
N PHE A 377 -13.55 -17.78 3.21
CA PHE A 377 -14.87 -17.15 3.26
C PHE A 377 -14.79 -15.63 3.14
N CYS A 378 -13.84 -14.99 3.85
CA CYS A 378 -13.62 -13.55 3.75
C CYS A 378 -13.27 -13.15 2.31
N PHE A 379 -12.42 -13.93 1.65
CA PHE A 379 -12.06 -13.70 0.27
C PHE A 379 -13.25 -13.85 -0.66
N ALA A 380 -14.05 -14.91 -0.54
CA ALA A 380 -15.23 -15.13 -1.36
C ALA A 380 -16.25 -13.98 -1.26
N VAL A 381 -16.51 -13.48 -0.05
CA VAL A 381 -17.38 -12.31 0.15
C VAL A 381 -16.76 -11.05 -0.45
N TRP A 382 -15.47 -10.81 -0.22
CA TRP A 382 -14.80 -9.61 -0.73
C TRP A 382 -14.77 -9.57 -2.27
N LEU A 383 -14.64 -10.73 -2.91
CA LEU A 383 -14.71 -10.90 -4.37
C LEU A 383 -16.10 -10.67 -4.96
N THR A 384 -17.16 -10.68 -4.15
CA THR A 384 -18.51 -10.55 -4.67
C THR A 384 -18.72 -9.12 -5.21
N PRO A 385 -18.97 -8.94 -6.52
CA PRO A 385 -19.27 -7.62 -7.07
C PRO A 385 -20.65 -7.18 -6.60
N HIS A 386 -20.87 -5.87 -6.49
CA HIS A 386 -22.22 -5.35 -6.24
C HIS A 386 -23.05 -5.32 -7.54
N ASN A 387 -22.40 -4.96 -8.66
CA ASN A 387 -23.02 -4.85 -9.97
C ASN A 387 -22.37 -5.87 -10.89
N LEU A 388 -23.13 -6.90 -11.29
CA LEU A 388 -22.72 -7.83 -12.33
C LEU A 388 -23.00 -7.22 -13.71
N PRO A 389 -22.16 -7.48 -14.73
CA PRO A 389 -22.39 -7.00 -16.08
C PRO A 389 -23.42 -7.92 -16.73
N LEU A 390 -24.68 -7.76 -16.32
CA LEU A 390 -25.81 -8.57 -16.78
C LEU A 390 -26.31 -8.04 -18.12
N SER A 391 -26.62 -8.95 -19.05
CA SER A 391 -27.30 -8.64 -20.30
C SER A 391 -28.73 -8.11 -20.03
N GLY A 392 -29.34 -7.48 -21.04
CA GLY A 392 -30.72 -7.00 -20.92
C GLY A 392 -31.71 -8.13 -20.59
N GLU A 393 -31.51 -9.31 -21.16
CA GLU A 393 -32.31 -10.51 -20.89
C GLU A 393 -32.11 -11.04 -19.47
N GLU A 394 -30.87 -11.08 -18.99
CA GLU A 394 -30.56 -11.50 -17.62
C GLU A 394 -31.18 -10.55 -16.58
N ARG A 395 -31.18 -9.25 -16.85
CA ARG A 395 -31.85 -8.25 -16.00
C ARG A 395 -33.37 -8.44 -16.00
N ALA A 396 -33.96 -8.73 -17.16
CA ALA A 396 -35.39 -9.00 -17.27
C ALA A 396 -35.81 -10.28 -16.52
N LEU A 397 -34.96 -11.32 -16.53
CA LEU A 397 -35.19 -12.57 -15.80
C LEU A 397 -35.07 -12.41 -14.27
N ILE A 398 -34.15 -11.57 -13.80
CA ILE A 398 -33.93 -11.33 -12.37
C ILE A 398 -35.05 -10.47 -11.77
N GLY A 399 -35.66 -9.58 -12.55
CA GLY A 399 -36.76 -8.72 -12.10
C GLY A 399 -36.37 -7.64 -11.07
N GLU A 400 -35.11 -7.62 -10.63
CA GLU A 400 -34.50 -6.63 -9.75
C GLU A 400 -33.21 -6.06 -10.38
N GLN A 401 -32.83 -4.85 -9.95
CA GLN A 401 -31.60 -4.18 -10.43
C GLN A 401 -30.31 -4.95 -10.11
N TYR A 402 -30.31 -5.80 -9.07
CA TYR A 402 -29.13 -6.50 -8.57
C TYR A 402 -29.41 -7.99 -8.36
N HIS A 403 -28.39 -8.84 -8.55
CA HIS A 403 -28.53 -10.28 -8.35
C HIS A 403 -28.79 -10.63 -6.87
N PRO A 404 -29.74 -11.55 -6.54
CA PRO A 404 -30.24 -11.79 -5.18
C PRO A 404 -29.20 -12.11 -4.11
N PHE A 405 -28.07 -12.71 -4.50
CA PHE A 405 -26.94 -12.97 -3.61
C PHE A 405 -25.96 -11.79 -3.54
N SER A 406 -25.64 -11.20 -4.69
CA SER A 406 -24.62 -10.16 -4.83
C SER A 406 -25.04 -8.84 -4.15
N LYS A 407 -26.35 -8.58 -4.08
CA LYS A 407 -26.91 -7.38 -3.47
C LYS A 407 -26.57 -7.25 -1.98
N PHE A 408 -26.34 -8.36 -1.27
CA PHE A 408 -25.99 -8.35 0.14
C PHE A 408 -24.49 -8.44 0.40
N PHE A 409 -23.74 -9.22 -0.39
CA PHE A 409 -22.30 -9.42 -0.16
C PHE A 409 -21.41 -8.42 -0.89
N GLY A 410 -21.91 -7.80 -1.97
CA GLY A 410 -21.15 -6.82 -2.76
C GLY A 410 -21.06 -5.41 -2.17
N VAL A 411 -21.82 -5.13 -1.10
CA VAL A 411 -21.90 -3.82 -0.44
C VAL A 411 -20.72 -3.55 0.50
N MET A 412 -20.47 -2.27 0.77
CA MET A 412 -19.38 -1.83 1.63
C MET A 412 -19.47 -2.35 3.07
N ALA A 413 -20.67 -2.50 3.63
CA ALA A 413 -20.85 -3.05 4.98
C ALA A 413 -20.32 -4.49 5.09
N ALA A 414 -20.66 -5.35 4.13
CA ALA A 414 -20.18 -6.73 4.06
C ALA A 414 -18.67 -6.79 3.84
N LYS A 415 -18.16 -6.01 2.88
CA LYS A 415 -16.72 -5.93 2.60
C LYS A 415 -15.92 -5.49 3.82
N ASN A 416 -16.33 -4.42 4.50
CA ASN A 416 -15.63 -3.95 5.69
C ASN A 416 -15.58 -5.00 6.81
N ALA A 417 -16.67 -5.74 7.04
CA ALA A 417 -16.70 -6.79 8.06
C ALA A 417 -15.69 -7.91 7.77
N VAL A 418 -15.67 -8.42 6.53
CA VAL A 418 -14.75 -9.50 6.15
C VAL A 418 -13.29 -9.06 6.08
N VAL A 419 -13.01 -7.81 5.72
CA VAL A 419 -11.64 -7.25 5.78
C VAL A 419 -11.11 -7.24 7.20
N ASN A 420 -11.92 -6.78 8.16
CA ASN A 420 -11.53 -6.77 9.57
C ASN A 420 -11.33 -8.20 10.12
N LEU A 421 -12.19 -9.15 9.73
CA LEU A 421 -12.02 -10.55 10.10
C LEU A 421 -10.75 -11.17 9.48
N LEU A 422 -10.44 -10.82 8.23
CA LEU A 422 -9.23 -11.25 7.54
C LEU A 422 -7.95 -10.72 8.23
N ILE A 423 -7.98 -9.47 8.67
CA ILE A 423 -6.89 -8.84 9.43
C ILE A 423 -6.71 -9.53 10.79
N LEU A 424 -7.79 -9.74 11.54
CA LEU A 424 -7.74 -10.45 12.83
C LEU A 424 -7.20 -11.88 12.66
N SER A 425 -7.63 -12.58 11.62
CA SER A 425 -7.19 -13.94 11.30
C SER A 425 -5.70 -13.99 10.92
N THR A 426 -5.25 -13.04 10.12
CA THR A 426 -3.83 -12.93 9.72
C THR A 426 -2.95 -12.58 10.92
N PHE A 427 -3.39 -11.64 11.76
CA PHE A 427 -2.70 -11.30 12.99
C PHE A 427 -2.64 -12.49 13.95
N PHE A 428 -3.71 -13.28 14.04
CA PHE A 428 -3.71 -14.51 14.83
C PHE A 428 -2.70 -15.54 14.30
N SER A 429 -2.58 -15.74 12.98
CA SER A 429 -1.51 -16.57 12.39
C SER A 429 -0.11 -16.11 12.81
N PHE A 430 0.13 -14.79 12.87
CA PHE A 430 1.41 -14.25 13.35
C PHE A 430 1.68 -14.59 14.82
N LEU A 431 0.67 -14.48 15.68
CA LEU A 431 0.81 -14.87 17.08
C LEU A 431 1.13 -16.37 17.20
N LEU A 432 0.45 -17.24 16.44
CA LEU A 432 0.76 -18.67 16.42
C LEU A 432 2.20 -18.94 15.98
N TYR A 433 2.65 -18.29 14.91
CA TYR A 433 4.02 -18.42 14.42
C TYR A 433 5.04 -17.99 15.48
N ARG A 434 4.81 -16.85 16.14
CA ARG A 434 5.73 -16.33 17.18
C ARG A 434 5.79 -17.22 18.42
N ARG A 435 4.70 -17.91 18.73
CA ARG A 435 4.59 -18.86 19.84
C ARG A 435 5.15 -20.24 19.50
N ALA A 436 5.35 -20.56 18.22
CA ALA A 436 5.62 -21.90 17.74
C ALA A 436 6.77 -22.61 18.47
N ASN A 437 7.88 -21.90 18.71
CA ASN A 437 9.04 -22.43 19.41
C ASN A 437 9.03 -22.20 20.93
N LYS A 438 7.99 -21.56 21.49
CA LYS A 438 7.94 -21.17 22.90
C LYS A 438 7.18 -22.21 23.74
N GLY A 439 7.69 -22.45 24.94
CA GLY A 439 7.17 -23.40 25.91
C GLY A 439 6.03 -22.83 26.74
N GLN A 440 6.10 -22.97 28.06
CA GLN A 440 5.09 -22.43 28.97
C GLN A 440 5.18 -20.91 29.08
N THR A 441 4.02 -20.27 29.29
CA THR A 441 3.95 -18.82 29.49
C THR A 441 4.57 -18.41 30.81
N MET A 442 5.20 -17.25 30.82
CA MET A 442 5.74 -16.65 32.03
C MET A 442 4.69 -15.77 32.74
N PRO A 443 4.63 -15.77 34.09
CA PRO A 443 3.80 -14.82 34.81
C PRO A 443 4.24 -13.39 34.50
N PHE A 444 3.30 -12.52 34.14
CA PHE A 444 3.60 -11.13 33.79
C PHE A 444 4.39 -10.38 34.87
N LYS A 445 4.07 -10.63 36.15
CA LYS A 445 4.77 -10.04 37.31
C LYS A 445 6.28 -10.34 37.33
N SER A 446 6.74 -11.40 36.67
CA SER A 446 8.16 -11.78 36.62
C SER A 446 9.03 -10.85 35.77
N HIS A 447 8.44 -9.97 34.96
CA HIS A 447 9.18 -9.10 34.02
C HIS A 447 9.54 -7.71 34.58
N GLY A 448 9.28 -7.47 35.88
CA GLY A 448 9.66 -6.24 36.57
C GLY A 448 8.83 -5.01 36.17
N ASN A 449 9.27 -3.83 36.63
CA ASN A 449 8.53 -2.57 36.46
C ASN A 449 8.49 -2.07 35.02
N GLY A 450 9.53 -2.33 34.21
CA GLY A 450 9.57 -1.94 32.80
C GLY A 450 8.42 -2.55 31.99
N ALA A 451 8.05 -3.80 32.27
CA ALA A 451 6.90 -4.44 31.62
C ALA A 451 5.57 -3.78 32.02
N LYS A 452 5.39 -3.47 33.32
CA LYS A 452 4.20 -2.76 33.81
C LYS A 452 4.06 -1.39 33.16
N ILE A 453 5.14 -0.60 33.13
CA ILE A 453 5.17 0.72 32.50
C ILE A 453 4.80 0.61 31.02
N THR A 454 5.41 -0.33 30.30
CA THR A 454 5.11 -0.56 28.88
C THR A 454 3.62 -0.89 28.68
N MET A 455 3.05 -1.79 29.47
CA MET A 455 1.64 -2.17 29.36
C MET A 455 0.70 -1.00 29.67
N VAL A 456 0.93 -0.27 30.76
CA VAL A 456 0.10 0.89 31.15
C VAL A 456 0.21 1.98 30.09
N PHE A 457 1.41 2.24 29.58
CA PHE A 457 1.61 3.23 28.53
C PHE A 457 0.91 2.82 27.22
N THR A 458 1.07 1.57 26.77
CA THR A 458 0.42 1.07 25.55
C THR A 458 -1.11 1.11 25.67
N VAL A 459 -1.67 0.70 26.80
CA VAL A 459 -3.13 0.79 27.01
C VAL A 459 -3.60 2.23 27.15
N GLY A 460 -2.83 3.07 27.84
CA GLY A 460 -3.11 4.50 28.00
C GLY A 460 -3.16 5.23 26.67
N ILE A 461 -2.18 5.02 25.79
CA ILE A 461 -2.13 5.69 24.48
C ILE A 461 -3.23 5.17 23.54
N THR A 462 -3.59 3.89 23.59
CA THR A 462 -4.69 3.36 22.77
C THR A 462 -6.05 3.86 23.26
N ILE A 463 -6.26 3.95 24.58
CA ILE A 463 -7.46 4.57 25.15
C ILE A 463 -7.51 6.06 24.79
N ALA A 464 -6.40 6.79 24.90
CA ALA A 464 -6.35 8.21 24.55
C ALA A 464 -6.72 8.43 23.07
N TYR A 465 -6.21 7.59 22.17
CA TYR A 465 -6.58 7.61 20.75
C TYR A 465 -8.07 7.34 20.53
N LEU A 466 -8.62 6.30 21.15
CA LEU A 466 -10.05 5.96 21.01
C LEU A 466 -10.96 7.04 21.61
N ALA A 467 -10.57 7.63 22.74
CA ALA A 467 -11.28 8.72 23.37
C ALA A 467 -11.22 10.01 22.52
N TRP A 468 -10.05 10.34 21.98
CA TRP A 468 -9.89 11.45 21.04
C TRP A 468 -10.81 11.28 19.81
N TYR A 469 -10.82 10.09 19.22
CA TYR A 469 -11.69 9.79 18.09
C TYR A 469 -13.18 9.86 18.49
N ALA A 470 -13.57 9.33 19.65
CA ALA A 470 -14.94 9.42 20.15
C ALA A 470 -15.38 10.88 20.39
N MET A 471 -14.50 11.75 20.88
CA MET A 471 -14.77 13.18 20.99
C MET A 471 -14.94 13.82 19.62
N GLY A 472 -14.09 13.46 18.64
CA GLY A 472 -14.22 13.90 17.26
C GLY A 472 -15.53 13.47 16.60
N LEU A 473 -16.05 12.28 16.94
CA LEU A 473 -17.37 11.83 16.48
C LEU A 473 -18.53 12.61 17.10
N LYS A 474 -18.41 13.00 18.38
CA LYS A 474 -19.42 13.83 19.06
C LYS A 474 -19.45 15.26 18.53
N GLY A 475 -18.31 15.78 18.09
CA GLY A 475 -18.17 17.12 17.54
C GLY A 475 -18.55 17.26 16.06
N GLN A 476 -19.08 16.20 15.42
CA GLN A 476 -19.56 16.30 14.04
C GLN A 476 -20.87 17.07 13.99
N ASP A 477 -20.92 18.07 13.11
CA ASP A 477 -22.15 18.80 12.81
C ASP A 477 -23.03 17.94 11.89
N LEU A 478 -24.03 17.29 12.48
CA LEU A 478 -24.96 16.38 11.82
C LEU A 478 -26.38 16.80 12.14
N SER A 479 -27.29 16.63 11.18
CA SER A 479 -28.71 16.89 11.41
C SER A 479 -29.26 16.04 12.56
N GLU A 480 -30.24 16.58 13.29
CA GLU A 480 -30.85 15.90 14.45
C GLU A 480 -31.48 14.55 14.09
N VAL A 481 -31.78 14.30 12.82
CA VAL A 481 -32.26 13.01 12.30
C VAL A 481 -31.14 11.97 12.21
N VAL A 482 -29.92 12.38 11.87
CA VAL A 482 -28.78 11.48 11.62
C VAL A 482 -27.94 11.27 12.88
N LYS A 483 -27.88 12.27 13.75
CA LYS A 483 -27.13 12.26 15.01
C LYS A 483 -27.36 11.02 15.90
N PRO A 484 -28.59 10.47 16.04
CA PRO A 484 -28.81 9.25 16.83
C PRO A 484 -28.02 8.03 16.32
N TYR A 485 -27.73 7.95 15.02
CA TYR A 485 -26.97 6.86 14.43
C TYR A 485 -25.48 6.88 14.78
N MET A 486 -24.98 7.94 15.42
CA MET A 486 -23.63 8.00 15.98
C MET A 486 -23.52 7.33 17.35
N SER A 487 -24.62 7.25 18.11
CA SER A 487 -24.62 6.73 19.48
C SER A 487 -24.15 5.27 19.58
N PRO A 488 -24.55 4.36 18.67
CA PRO A 488 -24.01 3.00 18.67
C PRO A 488 -22.51 2.91 18.45
N LEU A 489 -21.94 3.77 17.59
CA LEU A 489 -20.49 3.81 17.36
C LEU A 489 -19.75 4.22 18.64
N LEU A 490 -20.24 5.26 19.32
CA LEU A 490 -19.69 5.73 20.61
C LEU A 490 -19.80 4.65 21.70
N THR A 491 -20.92 3.92 21.72
CA THR A 491 -21.13 2.81 22.66
C THR A 491 -20.11 1.69 22.42
N CYS A 492 -19.92 1.30 21.16
CA CYS A 492 -18.90 0.31 20.79
C CYS A 492 -17.48 0.75 21.15
N ILE A 493 -17.12 2.01 20.94
CA ILE A 493 -15.82 2.54 21.38
C ILE A 493 -15.68 2.45 22.90
N THR A 494 -16.74 2.79 23.63
CA THR A 494 -16.75 2.71 25.11
C THR A 494 -16.58 1.27 25.59
N ILE A 495 -17.28 0.31 24.98
CA ILE A 495 -17.12 -1.13 25.27
C ILE A 495 -15.67 -1.56 25.01
N GLN A 496 -15.06 -1.12 23.91
CA GLN A 496 -13.67 -1.43 23.61
C GLN A 496 -12.71 -0.84 24.65
N ILE A 497 -12.92 0.42 25.09
CA ILE A 497 -12.12 1.04 26.16
C ILE A 497 -12.24 0.23 27.45
N ILE A 498 -13.45 -0.18 27.83
CA ILE A 498 -13.66 -1.05 29.01
C ILE A 498 -12.91 -2.37 28.85
N ALA A 499 -12.98 -3.00 27.67
CA ALA A 499 -12.26 -4.24 27.40
C ALA A 499 -10.73 -4.06 27.50
N LEU A 500 -10.18 -2.94 27.03
CA LEU A 500 -8.75 -2.60 27.16
C LEU A 500 -8.33 -2.45 28.64
N ILE A 501 -9.14 -1.77 29.45
CA ILE A 501 -8.91 -1.62 30.89
C ILE A 501 -8.98 -2.99 31.59
N CYS A 502 -9.99 -3.80 31.29
CA CYS A 502 -10.11 -5.16 31.82
C CYS A 502 -8.91 -6.02 31.41
N ALA A 503 -8.47 -5.95 30.16
CA ALA A 503 -7.30 -6.67 29.66
C ALA A 503 -6.01 -6.24 30.36
N LEU A 504 -5.85 -4.95 30.69
CA LEU A 504 -4.74 -4.45 31.51
C LEU A 504 -4.73 -5.11 32.88
N PHE A 505 -5.84 -5.07 33.61
CA PHE A 505 -5.94 -5.68 34.94
C PHE A 505 -5.72 -7.20 34.91
N LEU A 506 -6.33 -7.89 33.94
CA LEU A 506 -6.12 -9.33 33.74
C LEU A 506 -4.65 -9.67 33.46
N THR A 507 -3.97 -8.86 32.64
CA THR A 507 -2.54 -9.03 32.34
C THR A 507 -1.70 -8.84 33.60
N LEU A 508 -1.94 -7.79 34.38
CA LEU A 508 -1.26 -7.53 35.65
C LEU A 508 -1.54 -8.62 36.70
N ALA A 509 -2.69 -9.28 36.61
CA ALA A 509 -3.07 -10.44 37.42
C ALA A 509 -2.52 -11.78 36.89
N ASN A 510 -1.55 -11.77 35.96
CA ASN A 510 -0.96 -12.95 35.32
C ASN A 510 -1.93 -13.79 34.46
N LYS A 511 -3.09 -13.24 34.09
CA LYS A 511 -4.08 -13.89 33.22
C LYS A 511 -3.99 -13.37 31.78
N GLY A 512 -2.78 -13.20 31.25
CA GLY A 512 -2.56 -12.57 29.94
C GLY A 512 -3.21 -13.31 28.75
N LYS A 513 -3.31 -14.66 28.79
CA LYS A 513 -4.07 -15.40 27.76
C LYS A 513 -5.55 -15.02 27.76
N LEU A 514 -6.16 -14.90 28.94
CA LEU A 514 -7.55 -14.49 29.07
C LEU A 514 -7.74 -13.04 28.60
N ALA A 515 -6.80 -12.15 28.92
CA ALA A 515 -6.79 -10.77 28.43
C ALA A 515 -6.78 -10.71 26.89
N GLN A 516 -5.97 -11.53 26.23
CA GLN A 516 -5.95 -11.59 24.77
C GLN A 516 -7.25 -12.10 24.17
N THR A 517 -7.77 -13.20 24.74
CA THR A 517 -9.05 -13.76 24.31
C THR A 517 -10.17 -12.73 24.45
N LEU A 518 -10.22 -12.01 25.57
CA LEU A 518 -11.19 -10.94 25.78
C LEU A 518 -11.12 -9.90 24.67
N LEU A 519 -9.92 -9.38 24.36
CA LEU A 519 -9.77 -8.35 23.32
C LEU A 519 -10.14 -8.86 21.93
N PHE A 520 -9.75 -10.09 21.57
CA PHE A 520 -10.15 -10.69 20.29
C PHE A 520 -11.66 -10.89 20.19
N VAL A 521 -12.30 -11.41 21.24
CA VAL A 521 -13.75 -11.64 21.26
C VAL A 521 -14.50 -10.32 21.13
N VAL A 522 -14.15 -9.31 21.93
CA VAL A 522 -14.80 -7.99 21.87
C VAL A 522 -14.61 -7.36 20.49
N ALA A 523 -13.39 -7.37 19.95
CA ALA A 523 -13.11 -6.80 18.64
C ALA A 523 -13.85 -7.50 17.51
N ALA A 524 -13.94 -8.84 17.53
CA ALA A 524 -14.68 -9.61 16.54
C ALA A 524 -16.20 -9.39 16.68
N SER A 525 -16.74 -9.45 17.90
CA SER A 525 -18.15 -9.20 18.16
C SER A 525 -18.59 -7.81 17.69
N ILE A 526 -17.79 -6.78 17.93
CA ILE A 526 -18.11 -5.42 17.48
C ILE A 526 -17.85 -5.26 15.98
N SER A 527 -16.61 -5.49 15.55
CA SER A 527 -16.15 -5.06 14.22
C SER A 527 -16.65 -5.94 13.09
N VAL A 528 -16.88 -7.23 13.39
CA VAL A 528 -17.28 -8.23 12.39
C VAL A 528 -18.77 -8.55 12.50
N VAL A 529 -19.31 -8.75 13.70
CA VAL A 529 -20.71 -9.19 13.86
C VAL A 529 -21.66 -8.01 13.94
N TYR A 530 -21.48 -7.12 14.92
CA TYR A 530 -22.40 -6.01 15.16
C TYR A 530 -22.37 -4.98 14.04
N PHE A 531 -21.19 -4.50 13.67
CA PHE A 531 -21.06 -3.48 12.62
C PHE A 531 -21.34 -4.00 11.20
N TRP A 532 -21.32 -5.32 10.98
CA TRP A 532 -21.86 -5.91 9.76
C TRP A 532 -23.37 -5.67 9.67
N TYR A 533 -24.12 -6.11 10.69
CA TYR A 533 -25.57 -5.87 10.76
C TYR A 533 -25.91 -4.38 10.75
N TYR A 534 -25.25 -3.59 11.62
CA TYR A 534 -25.53 -2.16 11.73
C TYR A 534 -25.15 -1.39 10.47
N GLY A 535 -24.15 -1.86 9.72
CA GLY A 535 -23.80 -1.31 8.41
C GLY A 535 -24.98 -1.36 7.42
N PHE A 536 -25.80 -2.42 7.41
CA PHE A 536 -27.02 -2.47 6.58
C PHE A 536 -28.05 -1.44 7.02
N VAL A 537 -28.25 -1.29 8.33
CA VAL A 537 -29.17 -0.27 8.88
C VAL A 537 -28.72 1.14 8.48
N LEU A 538 -27.41 1.41 8.54
CA LEU A 538 -26.86 2.71 8.14
C LEU A 538 -26.99 2.95 6.64
N MET A 539 -26.77 1.95 5.79
CA MET A 539 -26.93 2.13 4.33
C MET A 539 -28.35 2.55 3.97
N GLU A 540 -29.35 2.01 4.66
CA GLU A 540 -30.77 2.34 4.43
C GLU A 540 -31.17 3.69 5.03
N LYS A 541 -30.75 3.97 6.27
CA LYS A 541 -31.31 5.07 7.07
C LYS A 541 -30.39 6.27 7.27
N ALA A 542 -29.09 6.09 7.12
CA ALA A 542 -28.07 7.10 7.44
C ALA A 542 -26.74 6.83 6.70
N ASN A 543 -26.77 6.77 5.36
CA ASN A 543 -25.61 6.34 4.56
C ASN A 543 -24.34 7.17 4.83
N MET A 544 -24.50 8.46 5.13
CA MET A 544 -23.39 9.35 5.50
C MET A 544 -22.66 8.95 6.79
N VAL A 545 -23.25 8.11 7.66
CA VAL A 545 -22.63 7.61 8.89
C VAL A 545 -21.74 6.39 8.63
N LEU A 546 -21.92 5.70 7.50
CA LEU A 546 -21.13 4.53 7.12
C LEU A 546 -19.61 4.81 7.13
N ARG A 547 -19.23 6.05 6.80
CA ARG A 547 -17.83 6.51 6.86
C ARG A 547 -17.24 6.48 8.27
N PHE A 548 -18.02 6.87 9.26
CA PHE A 548 -17.61 6.84 10.67
C PHE A 548 -17.64 5.42 11.22
N LEU A 549 -18.58 4.58 10.77
CA LEU A 549 -18.64 3.17 11.15
C LEU A 549 -17.36 2.45 10.70
N SER A 550 -16.93 2.66 9.46
CA SER A 550 -15.72 2.05 8.93
C SER A 550 -14.50 2.43 9.77
N VAL A 551 -14.26 3.72 10.02
CA VAL A 551 -13.11 4.16 10.85
C VAL A 551 -13.22 3.65 12.30
N THR A 552 -14.43 3.50 12.84
CA THR A 552 -14.66 2.92 14.17
C THR A 552 -14.27 1.44 14.21
N GLN A 553 -14.71 0.63 13.23
CA GLN A 553 -14.32 -0.78 13.10
C GLN A 553 -12.79 -0.94 13.15
N VAL A 554 -12.10 -0.14 12.33
CA VAL A 554 -10.65 -0.15 12.22
C VAL A 554 -9.97 0.19 13.52
N SER A 555 -10.41 1.27 14.17
CA SER A 555 -9.82 1.75 15.41
C SER A 555 -9.91 0.69 16.52
N ILE A 556 -11.01 -0.04 16.57
CA ILE A 556 -11.22 -1.17 17.49
C ILE A 556 -10.26 -2.32 17.17
N VAL A 557 -10.13 -2.70 15.89
CA VAL A 557 -9.21 -3.76 15.44
C VAL A 557 -7.76 -3.37 15.73
N ILE A 558 -7.29 -2.19 15.32
CA ILE A 558 -5.92 -1.72 15.54
C ILE A 558 -5.60 -1.64 17.05
N SER A 559 -6.49 -1.11 17.88
CA SER A 559 -6.28 -1.06 19.33
C SER A 559 -6.07 -2.47 19.92
N THR A 560 -6.82 -3.46 19.41
CA THR A 560 -6.70 -4.86 19.79
C THR A 560 -5.36 -5.46 19.36
N LEU A 561 -4.95 -5.21 18.11
CA LEU A 561 -3.68 -5.69 17.55
C LEU A 561 -2.47 -5.18 18.34
N ILE A 562 -2.45 -3.87 18.62
CA ILE A 562 -1.38 -3.20 19.37
C ILE A 562 -1.25 -3.80 20.77
N VAL A 563 -2.35 -3.82 21.54
CA VAL A 563 -2.32 -4.29 22.93
C VAL A 563 -2.05 -5.78 23.00
N ASN A 564 -2.65 -6.59 22.12
CA ASN A 564 -2.37 -8.04 22.08
C ASN A 564 -0.92 -8.35 21.73
N THR A 565 -0.28 -7.56 20.87
CA THR A 565 1.14 -7.74 20.55
C THR A 565 2.00 -7.54 21.78
N VAL A 566 1.75 -6.49 22.58
CA VAL A 566 2.53 -6.22 23.79
C VAL A 566 2.28 -7.28 24.85
N ILE A 567 1.01 -7.69 25.08
CA ILE A 567 0.69 -8.80 25.99
C ILE A 567 1.43 -10.06 25.55
N ASP A 568 1.40 -10.38 24.25
CA ASP A 568 2.03 -11.59 23.74
C ASP A 568 3.55 -11.56 23.87
N VAL A 569 4.19 -10.39 23.67
CA VAL A 569 5.63 -10.23 23.85
C VAL A 569 6.01 -10.60 25.28
N PHE A 570 5.28 -10.08 26.27
CA PHE A 570 5.60 -10.37 27.67
C PHE A 570 5.20 -11.78 28.09
N LEU A 571 4.09 -12.35 27.60
CA LEU A 571 3.70 -13.73 27.92
C LEU A 571 4.79 -14.76 27.59
N PHE A 572 5.56 -14.53 26.53
CA PHE A 572 6.57 -15.45 26.04
C PHE A 572 8.00 -14.91 26.15
N LYS A 573 8.20 -13.74 26.74
CA LYS A 573 9.54 -13.20 27.04
C LYS A 573 10.21 -14.14 28.05
N ASN A 574 11.42 -14.59 27.72
CA ASN A 574 12.20 -15.54 28.52
C ASN A 574 11.52 -16.91 28.73
N ALA A 575 10.45 -17.22 27.99
CA ALA A 575 9.85 -18.55 28.02
C ALA A 575 10.83 -19.59 27.48
N LYS A 576 10.88 -20.78 28.11
CA LYS A 576 11.73 -21.90 27.66
C LYS A 576 11.44 -22.21 26.20
N GLU A 577 12.48 -22.37 25.39
CA GLU A 577 12.31 -22.77 23.99
C GLU A 577 12.14 -24.29 23.90
N VAL A 578 11.11 -24.74 23.18
CA VAL A 578 10.84 -26.17 22.95
C VAL A 578 11.84 -26.75 21.94
N GLY A 579 12.38 -25.89 21.08
CA GLY A 579 13.47 -26.20 20.16
C GLY A 579 13.83 -24.98 19.31
N GLY A 580 14.99 -25.02 18.66
CA GLY A 580 15.43 -23.98 17.73
C GLY A 580 14.67 -23.99 16.41
N ILE A 581 14.63 -22.83 15.75
CA ILE A 581 14.14 -22.71 14.36
C ILE A 581 15.22 -23.26 13.43
N GLN A 582 14.88 -24.24 12.58
CA GLN A 582 15.79 -24.80 11.59
C GLN A 582 15.76 -23.98 10.29
N TRP A 583 16.46 -22.84 10.31
CA TRP A 583 16.62 -22.01 9.12
C TRP A 583 17.26 -22.81 7.98
N GLY A 584 16.75 -22.63 6.76
CA GLY A 584 17.23 -23.35 5.58
C GLY A 584 16.40 -24.58 5.21
N LYS A 585 15.51 -25.03 6.11
CA LYS A 585 14.67 -26.23 5.92
C LYS A 585 13.23 -25.93 5.51
N ILE A 586 12.90 -24.68 5.20
CA ILE A 586 11.59 -24.33 4.66
C ILE A 586 11.38 -24.99 3.27
N PRO A 587 10.17 -25.50 2.95
CA PRO A 587 9.90 -26.09 1.64
C PRO A 587 9.86 -25.04 0.52
N ASN A 588 10.26 -25.42 -0.71
CA ASN A 588 10.26 -24.54 -1.89
C ASN A 588 8.90 -23.89 -2.21
N ARG A 589 7.79 -24.55 -1.85
CA ARG A 589 6.44 -23.98 -2.04
C ARG A 589 6.21 -22.68 -1.27
N ALA A 590 6.90 -22.48 -0.15
CA ALA A 590 6.87 -21.22 0.57
C ALA A 590 7.63 -20.11 -0.19
N GLN A 591 8.67 -20.47 -0.94
CA GLN A 591 9.42 -19.51 -1.77
C GLN A 591 8.57 -19.01 -2.94
N TYR A 592 7.78 -19.90 -3.56
CA TYR A 592 6.78 -19.48 -4.55
C TYR A 592 5.72 -18.53 -3.97
N ALA A 593 5.37 -18.69 -2.69
CA ALA A 593 4.48 -17.76 -2.01
C ALA A 593 5.10 -16.35 -1.90
N LEU A 594 6.39 -16.23 -1.55
CA LEU A 594 7.08 -14.94 -1.52
C LEU A 594 7.16 -14.28 -2.90
N LEU A 595 7.40 -15.07 -3.95
CA LEU A 595 7.37 -14.58 -5.33
C LEU A 595 5.98 -14.09 -5.73
N LEU A 596 4.93 -14.86 -5.39
CA LEU A 596 3.54 -14.48 -5.62
C LEU A 596 3.20 -13.15 -4.94
N LEU A 597 3.63 -12.95 -3.70
CA LEU A 597 3.41 -11.71 -2.95
C LEU A 597 4.05 -10.51 -3.64
N CYS A 598 5.28 -10.67 -4.14
CA CYS A 598 5.96 -9.63 -4.90
C CYS A 598 5.24 -9.31 -6.21
N VAL A 599 4.87 -10.32 -7.00
CA VAL A 599 4.12 -10.08 -8.25
C VAL A 599 2.78 -9.40 -7.95
N ALA A 600 2.05 -9.87 -6.94
CA ALA A 600 0.76 -9.29 -6.57
C ALA A 600 0.88 -7.82 -6.15
N ILE A 601 1.86 -7.44 -5.33
CA ILE A 601 2.02 -6.05 -4.87
C ILE A 601 2.53 -5.12 -6.00
N VAL A 602 3.39 -5.61 -6.90
CA VAL A 602 3.85 -4.85 -8.07
C VAL A 602 2.68 -4.59 -9.01
N THR A 603 1.88 -5.61 -9.31
CA THR A 603 0.65 -5.46 -10.12
C THR A 603 -0.35 -4.52 -9.45
N LEU A 604 -0.53 -4.64 -8.14
CA LEU A 604 -1.41 -3.77 -7.37
C LEU A 604 -0.96 -2.30 -7.46
N MET A 605 0.33 -2.01 -7.33
CA MET A 605 0.85 -0.65 -7.49
C MET A 605 0.71 -0.13 -8.92
N GLY A 606 0.89 -0.97 -9.93
CA GLY A 606 0.61 -0.67 -11.34
C GLY A 606 -0.84 -0.26 -11.57
N LEU A 607 -1.77 -1.09 -11.09
CA LEU A 607 -3.20 -0.87 -11.17
C LEU A 607 -3.64 0.41 -10.45
N MET A 608 -3.16 0.64 -9.23
CA MET A 608 -3.52 1.84 -8.46
C MET A 608 -2.93 3.13 -9.06
N GLY A 609 -1.77 3.05 -9.72
CA GLY A 609 -1.21 4.16 -10.49
C GLY A 609 -2.14 4.56 -11.64
N PHE A 610 -2.60 3.58 -12.40
CA PHE A 610 -3.58 3.78 -13.47
C PHE A 610 -4.89 4.37 -12.95
N ILE A 611 -5.50 3.76 -11.93
CA ILE A 611 -6.78 4.22 -11.36
C ILE A 611 -6.68 5.71 -10.99
N ARG A 612 -5.68 6.11 -10.20
CA ARG A 612 -5.55 7.52 -9.76
C ARG A 612 -5.41 8.50 -10.93
N SER A 613 -4.65 8.13 -11.95
CA SER A 613 -4.53 8.97 -13.14
C SER A 613 -5.85 9.01 -13.93
N GLY A 614 -6.51 7.86 -14.06
CA GLY A 614 -7.78 7.70 -14.77
C GLY A 614 -8.95 8.43 -14.12
N LEU A 615 -8.95 8.65 -12.80
CA LEU A 615 -9.99 9.42 -12.10
C LEU A 615 -10.13 10.86 -12.62
N ARG A 616 -9.05 11.43 -13.17
CA ARG A 616 -9.07 12.74 -13.81
C ARG A 616 -9.54 12.68 -15.26
N MET A 617 -9.89 11.51 -15.80
CA MET A 617 -10.32 11.32 -17.19
C MET A 617 -9.32 11.91 -18.20
N ASN A 618 -9.73 12.95 -18.91
CA ASN A 618 -8.97 13.70 -19.89
C ASN A 618 -8.47 15.05 -19.33
N TRP A 619 -8.20 15.14 -18.02
CA TRP A 619 -7.66 16.36 -17.41
C TRP A 619 -6.23 16.13 -16.92
N HIS A 620 -5.33 17.07 -17.25
CA HIS A 620 -4.03 17.18 -16.58
C HIS A 620 -4.22 17.73 -15.17
N ILE A 621 -4.99 18.82 -15.05
CA ILE A 621 -5.42 19.42 -13.78
C ILE A 621 -6.94 19.46 -13.81
N TYR A 622 -7.56 18.70 -12.92
CA TYR A 622 -9.00 18.49 -12.93
C TYR A 622 -9.79 19.79 -12.83
N GLY A 623 -10.63 20.06 -13.83
CA GLY A 623 -11.49 21.25 -13.88
C GLY A 623 -10.81 22.53 -14.39
N TYR A 624 -9.50 22.51 -14.65
CA TYR A 624 -8.77 23.70 -15.14
C TYR A 624 -8.02 23.43 -16.45
N MET A 625 -7.16 22.41 -16.50
CA MET A 625 -6.32 22.13 -17.66
C MET A 625 -6.67 20.77 -18.28
N GLN A 626 -7.42 20.80 -19.37
CA GLN A 626 -7.83 19.62 -20.12
C GLN A 626 -6.68 19.09 -20.99
N ASP A 627 -6.53 17.77 -21.03
CA ASP A 627 -5.68 17.03 -21.97
C ASP A 627 -6.41 16.92 -23.30
N LYS A 628 -5.92 17.64 -24.32
CA LYS A 628 -6.45 17.60 -25.69
C LYS A 628 -5.62 16.70 -26.62
N SER A 629 -4.67 15.91 -26.09
CA SER A 629 -3.89 14.99 -26.91
C SER A 629 -4.77 13.89 -27.50
N ALA A 630 -4.36 13.31 -28.64
CA ALA A 630 -5.10 12.23 -29.29
C ALA A 630 -5.30 10.99 -28.38
N GLY A 631 -4.40 10.77 -27.41
CA GLY A 631 -4.48 9.72 -26.40
C GLY A 631 -5.32 10.07 -25.16
N ALA A 632 -6.05 11.19 -25.15
CA ALA A 632 -6.80 11.68 -23.99
C ALA A 632 -8.15 10.95 -23.76
N PHE A 633 -8.18 9.62 -23.86
CA PHE A 633 -9.36 8.80 -23.56
C PHE A 633 -9.14 7.86 -22.36
N THR A 634 -10.20 7.27 -21.81
CA THR A 634 -10.09 6.25 -20.76
C THR A 634 -9.86 4.89 -21.41
N PRO A 635 -8.70 4.23 -21.20
CA PRO A 635 -8.44 2.96 -21.87
C PRO A 635 -9.34 1.83 -21.36
N SER A 636 -9.58 0.83 -22.23
CA SER A 636 -10.30 -0.38 -21.86
C SER A 636 -9.57 -1.18 -20.78
N ILE A 637 -10.30 -1.99 -20.00
CA ILE A 637 -9.71 -2.86 -18.97
C ILE A 637 -8.68 -3.81 -19.58
N ALA A 638 -8.93 -4.32 -20.79
CA ALA A 638 -8.00 -5.18 -21.51
C ALA A 638 -6.69 -4.44 -21.84
N TYR A 639 -6.78 -3.25 -22.44
CA TYR A 639 -5.61 -2.43 -22.76
C TYR A 639 -4.80 -2.10 -21.50
N MET A 640 -5.50 -1.68 -20.43
CA MET A 640 -4.86 -1.43 -19.15
C MET A 640 -4.16 -2.66 -18.60
N GLY A 641 -4.80 -3.82 -18.65
CA GLY A 641 -4.24 -5.09 -18.20
C GLY A 641 -2.94 -5.44 -18.93
N TRP A 642 -2.88 -5.22 -20.25
CA TRP A 642 -1.68 -5.42 -21.05
C TRP A 642 -0.55 -4.47 -20.65
N VAL A 643 -0.82 -3.16 -20.54
CA VAL A 643 0.20 -2.17 -20.20
C VAL A 643 0.72 -2.38 -18.78
N VAL A 644 -0.16 -2.63 -17.81
CA VAL A 644 0.26 -2.93 -16.42
C VAL A 644 1.09 -4.22 -16.38
N SER A 645 0.71 -5.26 -17.11
CA SER A 645 1.48 -6.51 -17.18
C SER A 645 2.87 -6.30 -17.81
N LEU A 646 2.96 -5.48 -18.85
CA LEU A 646 4.24 -5.08 -19.45
C LEU A 646 5.11 -4.35 -18.43
N ILE A 647 4.56 -3.37 -17.70
CA ILE A 647 5.30 -2.63 -16.67
C ILE A 647 5.78 -3.55 -15.55
N VAL A 648 4.92 -4.46 -15.08
CA VAL A 648 5.27 -5.47 -14.07
C VAL A 648 6.44 -6.33 -14.56
N PHE A 649 6.37 -6.82 -15.80
CA PHE A 649 7.45 -7.61 -16.40
C PHE A 649 8.75 -6.81 -16.50
N LEU A 650 8.70 -5.59 -17.04
CA LEU A 650 9.85 -4.71 -17.17
C LEU A 650 10.49 -4.39 -15.81
N PHE A 651 9.67 -4.07 -14.80
CA PHE A 651 10.13 -3.83 -13.46
C PHE A 651 10.84 -5.06 -12.87
N LEU A 652 10.22 -6.24 -12.94
CA LEU A 652 10.82 -7.47 -12.41
C LEU A 652 12.11 -7.86 -13.14
N ALA A 653 12.17 -7.64 -14.46
CA ALA A 653 13.38 -7.84 -15.25
C ALA A 653 14.50 -6.87 -14.84
N LEU A 654 14.20 -5.58 -14.69
CA LEU A 654 15.16 -4.58 -14.22
C LEU A 654 15.64 -4.88 -12.81
N VAL A 655 14.74 -5.24 -11.89
CA VAL A 655 15.08 -5.65 -10.53
C VAL A 655 16.00 -6.87 -10.53
N ALA A 656 15.73 -7.87 -11.36
CA ALA A 656 16.62 -9.03 -11.50
C ALA A 656 18.02 -8.64 -11.97
N VAL A 657 18.13 -7.70 -12.92
CA VAL A 657 19.42 -7.16 -13.39
C VAL A 657 20.12 -6.37 -12.28
N VAL A 658 19.41 -5.48 -11.59
CA VAL A 658 19.93 -4.66 -10.48
C VAL A 658 20.46 -5.55 -9.34
N PHE A 659 19.70 -6.58 -8.96
CA PHE A 659 20.10 -7.53 -7.93
C PHE A 659 21.25 -8.42 -8.37
N TRP A 660 21.31 -8.79 -9.64
CA TRP A 660 22.45 -9.51 -10.20
C TRP A 660 23.73 -8.64 -10.16
N LEU A 661 23.66 -7.38 -10.59
CA LEU A 661 24.77 -6.42 -10.51
C LEU A 661 25.24 -6.22 -9.07
N GLY A 662 24.32 -6.00 -8.13
CA GLY A 662 24.64 -5.88 -6.71
C GLY A 662 25.36 -7.12 -6.15
N SER A 663 25.04 -8.31 -6.65
CA SER A 663 25.69 -9.56 -6.24
C SER A 663 27.11 -9.76 -6.78
N LEU A 664 27.48 -9.08 -7.87
CA LEU A 664 28.85 -9.14 -8.41
C LEU A 664 29.83 -8.38 -7.53
N TYR A 665 29.40 -7.25 -6.95
CA TYR A 665 30.22 -6.43 -6.08
C TYR A 665 30.61 -7.15 -4.78
N GLY A 666 29.73 -8.01 -4.26
CA GLY A 666 29.94 -8.77 -3.02
C GLY A 666 30.90 -9.97 -3.12
N ARG A 667 31.32 -10.40 -4.33
CA ARG A 667 32.25 -11.55 -4.46
C ARG A 667 33.70 -11.23 -4.06
N LYS A 668 34.07 -9.96 -3.90
CA LYS A 668 35.43 -9.55 -3.53
C LYS A 668 35.72 -9.53 -2.01
N GLU A 669 34.70 -9.65 -1.14
CA GLU A 669 34.87 -9.49 0.32
C GLU A 669 34.27 -10.64 1.14
N LYS A 670 34.47 -11.91 0.75
CA LYS A 670 34.36 -13.00 1.74
C LYS A 670 35.68 -13.07 2.51
N HIS A 671 35.85 -12.18 3.48
CA HIS A 671 36.93 -12.30 4.46
C HIS A 671 36.52 -13.25 5.59
N VAL A 672 37.46 -14.14 5.89
CA VAL A 672 37.47 -15.23 6.88
C VAL A 672 37.15 -14.74 8.29
#